data_AF-A0A950VI17-F1
#
_entry.id   AF-A0A950VI17-F1
#
_cell.length_a   1.000
_cell.length_b   1.000
_cell.length_c   1.000
_cell.angle_alpha   90.00
_cell.angle_beta   90.00
_cell.angle_gamma   90.00
#
_symmetry.space_group_name_H-M   'P 1'
#
loop_
_entity.id
_entity.type
_entity.pdbx_description
1 polymer ?
#
loop_
_entity_poly.entity_id
_entity_poly.type
_entity_poly.pdbx_seq_one_letter_code
_entity_poly.pdbx_strand_id
1 'polypeptide(L)'
;LADSRLGVLANDVPDRLQPILEDAVKRDPHLWVLCACSPGQVSLASEDLGQSVFGYYLVQGLNGWADLYNPDHQHNGKVSVRELAEFVAARVDRWAMHNRNVHQTPFLLGPDGDFDLVVLPKGQALKPETLPDSPGPYPDWLRAGWDLRDQWLADQTSVFAPRLFHRLEAVLFRAEQRWRGGIDPKRIQDDLNADIQDLTTRAQAARNKDLPAPHSLALAYTRGLKADPALREDLATLLARLDAMPPLKPEELDQGKKEFLTKFKGTPAELAGAAFDVAVEDVNLSQKKIALLLELVHTPKPAPPASAEILFLERLAQLKADPKQWPVEAVHQALLGVREEQQAIAALTMEPRALPWVRNLFAGVADKRHQGEGLLFQDDPDARPQAKAPFADAENQAYELNQMIQALQKALEYRDQALVFLPAYLPALTSQMDGGDDEETLVRSTVEAFQPLNEMLTKPPELSSLDDLRDRRNELQRLATILRDPLLRLREPFGSKHVAILAAKTPEGVSDLDELVAIDGLFRTPCLNAADRLKLWQRRQELTQKLLQETHEQDKVDDDPKKGKATKSPDRVDVKAASQRVRQRAARRANLALSLFRLGGFDKVEDLNKEITQTAANSAGDWYSEGDTLRRIWADQLPDQFQRLLKKRNLPAAGRLSHILDPFAKEGLDLFGDPRRDPALQLHLRETRAVWQWLADRFQAEGRSLAEPGVYGDFYQKTAQEYQRYAR
;
A
#
# COMPACT_ATOMS: atom_id res chain seq x y z
N LEU A 1 11.60 20.40 11.48
CA LEU A 1 12.35 20.02 10.27
C LEU A 1 11.56 20.45 9.05
N ALA A 2 12.24 20.74 7.95
CA ALA A 2 11.62 21.20 6.71
C ALA A 2 10.54 20.20 6.22
N ASP A 3 9.34 20.71 5.98
CA ASP A 3 8.17 20.00 5.49
C ASP A 3 7.44 20.94 4.52
N SER A 4 7.30 20.50 3.27
CA SER A 4 6.64 21.29 2.21
C SER A 4 5.16 21.54 2.50
N ARG A 5 4.50 20.69 3.29
CA ARG A 5 3.10 20.88 3.72
C ARG A 5 2.97 22.05 4.69
N LEU A 6 4.00 22.30 5.48
CA LEU A 6 4.08 23.45 6.39
C LEU A 6 4.63 24.70 5.70
N GLY A 7 4.99 24.61 4.42
CA GLY A 7 5.65 25.67 3.67
C GLY A 7 7.12 25.87 4.03
N VAL A 8 7.74 24.92 4.71
CA VAL A 8 9.15 25.00 5.11
C VAL A 8 9.98 24.16 4.14
N LEU A 9 10.48 24.78 3.07
CA LEU A 9 11.30 24.10 2.06
C LEU A 9 12.79 24.04 2.41
N ALA A 10 13.28 24.99 3.19
CA ALA A 10 14.65 25.05 3.67
C ALA A 10 14.66 25.05 5.20
N ASN A 11 15.60 24.32 5.80
CA ASN A 11 15.92 24.50 7.22
C ASN A 11 17.09 25.48 7.32
N ASP A 12 16.83 26.74 7.01
CA ASP A 12 17.82 27.83 6.91
C ASP A 12 17.86 28.70 8.18
N VAL A 13 17.30 28.21 9.29
CA VAL A 13 17.29 28.94 10.57
C VAL A 13 18.72 29.33 10.98
N PRO A 14 19.73 28.44 10.98
CA PRO A 14 21.10 28.85 11.29
C PRO A 14 21.66 29.86 10.28
N ASP A 15 21.41 29.66 8.97
CA ASP A 15 21.84 30.58 7.90
C ASP A 15 21.27 32.00 8.09
N ARG A 16 20.00 32.12 8.50
CA ARG A 16 19.33 33.42 8.70
C ARG A 16 19.69 34.07 10.04
N LEU A 17 19.84 33.28 11.09
CA LEU A 17 20.16 33.79 12.42
C LEU A 17 21.59 34.27 12.52
N GLN A 18 22.55 33.62 11.86
CA GLN A 18 23.96 33.99 11.95
C GLN A 18 24.23 35.48 11.70
N PRO A 19 23.79 36.12 10.58
CA PRO A 19 24.06 37.54 10.36
C PRO A 19 23.37 38.45 11.38
N ILE A 20 22.21 38.06 11.91
CA ILE A 20 21.50 38.79 12.97
C ILE A 20 22.29 38.72 14.29
N LEU A 21 22.79 37.54 14.63
CA LEU A 21 23.57 37.33 15.85
C LEU A 21 24.94 37.99 15.76
N GLU A 22 25.61 37.94 14.61
CA GLU A 22 26.88 38.64 14.37
C GLU A 22 26.73 40.15 14.55
N ASP A 23 25.64 40.73 14.04
CA ASP A 23 25.35 42.15 14.23
C ASP A 23 24.99 42.49 15.69
N ALA A 24 24.23 41.62 16.38
CA ALA A 24 23.94 41.79 17.80
C ALA A 24 25.20 41.80 18.66
N VAL A 25 26.12 40.85 18.43
CA VAL A 25 27.41 40.75 19.15
C VAL A 25 28.32 41.96 18.85
N LYS A 26 28.28 42.52 17.63
CA LYS A 26 29.01 43.75 17.32
C LYS A 26 28.50 44.97 18.10
N ARG A 27 27.20 45.01 18.42
CA ARG A 27 26.58 46.11 19.16
C ARG A 27 26.77 45.98 20.67
N ASP A 28 26.86 44.76 21.20
CA ASP A 28 27.06 44.49 22.62
C ASP A 28 28.34 43.65 22.85
N PRO A 29 29.46 44.27 23.30
CA PRO A 29 30.71 43.58 23.53
C PRO A 29 30.69 42.63 24.73
N HIS A 30 29.58 42.56 25.49
CA HIS A 30 29.40 41.59 26.57
C HIS A 30 28.59 40.37 26.16
N LEU A 31 28.02 40.36 24.95
CA LEU A 31 27.21 39.27 24.45
C LEU A 31 28.07 38.16 23.84
N TRP A 32 27.86 36.93 24.33
CA TRP A 32 28.41 35.70 23.77
C TRP A 32 27.27 34.76 23.39
N VAL A 33 27.37 34.11 22.23
CA VAL A 33 26.35 33.19 21.73
C VAL A 33 27.02 31.93 21.22
N LEU A 34 26.74 30.79 21.87
CA LEU A 34 27.14 29.47 21.40
C LEU A 34 25.96 28.80 20.70
N CYS A 35 26.06 28.64 19.39
CA CYS A 35 25.05 28.02 18.54
C CYS A 35 25.28 26.51 18.41
N ALA A 36 24.21 25.72 18.42
CA ALA A 36 24.30 24.26 18.42
C ALA A 36 24.74 23.61 17.10
N CYS A 37 24.69 24.35 15.98
CA CYS A 37 25.08 23.88 14.65
C CYS A 37 25.34 25.07 13.72
N SER A 38 26.16 24.86 12.68
CA SER A 38 26.50 25.87 11.67
C SER A 38 25.45 25.95 10.54
N PRO A 39 25.49 27.01 9.69
CA PRO A 39 24.68 27.09 8.46
C PRO A 39 24.64 25.80 7.65
N GLY A 40 23.46 25.45 7.14
CA GLY A 40 23.21 24.22 6.37
C GLY A 40 23.28 22.89 7.13
N GLN A 41 23.56 22.90 8.44
CA GLN A 41 23.52 21.73 9.32
C GLN A 41 22.26 21.75 10.21
N VAL A 42 22.05 20.68 10.98
CA VAL A 42 20.92 20.56 11.92
C VAL A 42 21.42 20.17 13.30
N SER A 43 20.73 20.64 14.34
CA SER A 43 20.98 20.17 15.70
C SER A 43 20.41 18.77 15.87
N LEU A 44 21.28 17.79 16.17
CA LEU A 44 20.90 16.39 16.32
C LEU A 44 20.49 16.05 17.76
N ALA A 45 19.64 15.04 17.86
CA ALA A 45 19.30 14.37 19.09
C ALA A 45 19.72 12.90 19.03
N SER A 46 20.05 12.34 20.19
CA SER A 46 20.35 10.92 20.35
C SER A 46 19.24 10.28 21.17
N GLU A 47 18.57 9.29 20.59
CA GLU A 47 17.55 8.50 21.30
C GLU A 47 18.19 7.74 22.47
N ASP A 48 19.38 7.19 22.25
CA ASP A 48 20.14 6.42 23.24
C ASP A 48 20.67 7.29 24.40
N LEU A 49 20.95 8.58 24.14
CA LEU A 49 21.33 9.53 25.21
C LEU A 49 20.10 10.21 25.87
N GLY A 50 18.92 10.10 25.26
CA GLY A 50 17.68 10.77 25.72
C GLY A 50 17.71 12.30 25.64
N GLN A 51 18.68 12.91 24.95
CA GLN A 51 18.87 14.36 24.88
C GLN A 51 19.54 14.82 23.58
N SER A 52 19.71 16.14 23.41
CA SER A 52 20.46 16.68 22.27
C SER A 52 21.95 16.39 22.42
N VAL A 53 22.63 16.10 21.32
CA VAL A 53 24.07 15.80 21.32
C VAL A 53 24.87 17.02 21.76
N PHE A 54 24.43 18.20 21.32
CA PHE A 54 24.95 19.49 21.80
C PHE A 54 24.79 19.64 23.32
N GLY A 55 23.60 19.37 23.85
CA GLY A 55 23.32 19.48 25.29
C GLY A 55 24.19 18.52 26.11
N TYR A 56 24.34 17.27 25.65
CA TYR A 56 25.20 16.28 26.29
C TYR A 56 26.64 16.78 26.42
N TYR A 57 27.27 17.16 25.30
CA TYR A 57 28.67 17.62 25.34
C TYR A 57 28.84 19.00 25.99
N LEU A 58 27.83 19.88 25.96
CA LEU A 58 27.85 21.12 26.71
C LEU A 58 27.98 20.85 28.22
N VAL A 59 27.19 19.90 28.74
CA VAL A 59 27.25 19.49 30.15
C VAL A 59 28.60 18.83 30.46
N GLN A 60 29.11 17.95 29.60
CA GLN A 60 30.43 17.33 29.81
C GLN A 60 31.56 18.39 29.85
N GLY A 61 31.55 19.36 28.94
CA GLY A 61 32.54 20.44 28.93
C GLY A 61 32.51 21.26 30.22
N LEU A 62 31.31 21.63 30.68
CA LEU A 62 31.11 22.35 31.96
C LEU A 62 31.51 21.53 33.19
N ASN A 63 31.45 20.19 33.11
CA ASN A 63 31.96 19.29 34.14
C ASN A 63 33.51 19.24 34.19
N GLY A 64 34.20 19.95 33.31
CA GLY A 64 35.66 20.12 33.33
C GLY A 64 36.41 19.42 32.21
N TRP A 65 35.71 18.69 31.33
CA TRP A 65 36.36 17.95 30.23
C TRP A 65 36.88 18.87 29.12
N ALA A 66 36.58 20.17 29.17
CA ALA A 66 37.07 21.18 28.23
C ALA A 66 38.43 21.82 28.61
N ASP A 67 38.99 21.57 29.81
CA ASP A 67 40.23 22.21 30.34
C ASP A 67 41.52 21.93 29.52
N LEU A 68 41.45 21.07 28.49
CA LEU A 68 42.56 20.79 27.56
C LEU A 68 42.48 21.57 26.24
N TYR A 69 41.41 22.35 26.03
CA TYR A 69 41.10 23.01 24.76
C TYR A 69 41.57 24.47 24.72
N ASN A 70 42.51 24.85 25.58
CA ASN A 70 43.19 26.14 25.47
C ASN A 70 44.28 26.11 24.39
N PRO A 71 44.77 27.28 23.94
CA PRO A 71 45.82 27.39 22.94
C PRO A 71 47.11 26.62 23.27
N ASP A 72 47.40 26.43 24.56
CA ASP A 72 48.60 25.72 25.03
C ASP A 72 48.39 24.19 25.15
N HIS A 73 47.15 23.71 24.98
CA HIS A 73 46.73 22.33 25.16
C HIS A 73 47.17 21.72 26.50
N GLN A 74 46.96 22.46 27.60
CA GLN A 74 47.37 22.06 28.95
C GLN A 74 46.24 22.23 29.96
N HIS A 75 46.15 21.30 30.91
CA HIS A 75 45.24 21.45 32.05
C HIS A 75 45.67 22.63 32.94
N ASN A 76 44.79 23.62 33.08
CA ASN A 76 44.99 24.78 33.96
C ASN A 76 44.01 24.77 35.16
N GLY A 77 43.11 23.79 35.22
CA GLY A 77 42.13 23.59 36.28
C GLY A 77 40.89 24.47 36.13
N LYS A 78 40.64 25.02 34.95
CA LYS A 78 39.52 25.89 34.64
C LYS A 78 38.94 25.56 33.26
N VAL A 79 37.75 26.08 32.99
CA VAL A 79 37.14 26.01 31.66
C VAL A 79 36.71 27.41 31.27
N SER A 80 37.31 27.96 30.21
CA SER A 80 36.92 29.21 29.58
C SER A 80 35.77 29.04 28.59
N VAL A 81 35.17 30.14 28.14
CA VAL A 81 34.13 30.09 27.10
C VAL A 81 34.67 29.58 25.77
N ARG A 82 35.92 29.89 25.42
CA ARG A 82 36.56 29.38 24.19
C ARG A 82 36.92 27.91 24.30
N GLU A 83 37.48 27.48 25.43
CA GLU A 83 37.74 26.06 25.71
C GLU A 83 36.46 25.23 25.58
N LEU A 84 35.36 25.71 26.19
CA LEU A 84 34.06 25.05 26.09
C LEU A 84 33.56 24.98 24.65
N ALA A 85 33.65 26.08 23.89
CA ALA A 85 33.18 26.10 22.51
C ALA A 85 33.97 25.15 21.60
N GLU A 86 35.30 25.11 21.74
CA GLU A 86 36.16 24.21 20.97
C GLU A 86 35.91 22.74 21.33
N PHE A 87 35.79 22.43 22.63
CA PHE A 87 35.42 21.10 23.11
C PHE A 87 34.08 20.63 22.51
N VAL A 88 33.05 21.46 22.65
CA VAL A 88 31.70 21.15 22.19
C VAL A 88 31.67 21.00 20.66
N ALA A 89 32.35 21.87 19.92
CA ALA A 89 32.44 21.77 18.47
C ALA A 89 33.08 20.45 18.02
N ALA A 90 34.21 20.08 18.64
CA ALA A 90 34.98 18.89 18.27
C ALA A 90 34.25 17.58 18.61
N ARG A 91 33.66 17.49 19.80
CA ARG A 91 32.94 16.29 20.25
C ARG A 91 31.61 16.09 19.53
N VAL A 92 30.84 17.17 19.32
CA VAL A 92 29.54 17.10 18.62
C VAL A 92 29.73 16.70 17.17
N ASP A 93 30.71 17.26 16.46
CA ASP A 93 30.95 16.91 15.05
C ASP A 93 31.45 15.46 14.90
N ARG A 94 32.37 15.02 15.77
CA ARG A 94 32.78 13.61 15.83
C ARG A 94 31.59 12.69 16.03
N TRP A 95 30.75 12.97 17.01
CA TRP A 95 29.57 12.13 17.28
C TRP A 95 28.66 12.10 16.06
N ALA A 96 28.37 13.25 15.46
CA ALA A 96 27.49 13.37 14.30
C ALA A 96 28.02 12.55 13.10
N MET A 97 29.33 12.62 12.84
CA MET A 97 29.97 11.85 11.79
C MET A 97 29.95 10.34 12.09
N HIS A 98 30.35 9.93 13.31
CA HIS A 98 30.45 8.50 13.67
C HIS A 98 29.10 7.81 13.82
N ASN A 99 28.04 8.54 14.18
CA ASN A 99 26.74 7.95 14.50
C ASN A 99 25.66 8.22 13.46
N ARG A 100 25.82 9.24 12.60
CA ARG A 100 24.77 9.69 11.67
C ARG A 100 25.29 10.04 10.27
N ASN A 101 26.60 9.94 10.02
CA ASN A 101 27.24 10.26 8.75
C ASN A 101 26.94 11.69 8.24
N VAL A 102 26.84 12.64 9.16
CA VAL A 102 26.53 14.04 8.87
C VAL A 102 27.36 14.95 9.78
N HIS A 103 27.55 16.19 9.37
CA HIS A 103 28.22 17.19 10.20
C HIS A 103 27.25 17.94 11.10
N GLN A 104 27.70 18.19 12.33
CA GLN A 104 27.10 19.15 13.25
C GLN A 104 28.22 19.87 13.98
N THR A 105 28.45 21.12 13.61
CA THR A 105 29.56 21.94 14.07
C THR A 105 29.01 23.13 14.84
N PRO A 106 28.88 23.03 16.19
CA PRO A 106 28.64 24.18 17.05
C PRO A 106 29.64 25.32 16.78
N PHE A 107 29.19 26.56 16.92
CA PHE A 107 30.05 27.73 16.71
C PHE A 107 29.76 28.83 17.73
N LEU A 108 30.82 29.56 18.10
CA LEU A 108 30.77 30.66 19.06
C LEU A 108 30.83 32.01 18.34
N LEU A 109 29.92 32.91 18.72
CA LEU A 109 29.98 34.33 18.38
C LEU A 109 30.27 35.11 19.67
N GLY A 110 31.18 36.08 19.58
CA GLY A 110 31.56 36.92 20.71
C GLY A 110 32.69 37.90 20.34
N PRO A 111 33.08 38.79 21.26
CA PRO A 111 34.26 39.65 21.11
C PRO A 111 35.57 38.84 21.10
N ASP A 112 36.70 39.51 20.82
CA ASP A 112 38.03 38.87 20.77
C ASP A 112 38.58 38.42 22.14
N GLY A 113 37.88 38.72 23.25
CA GLY A 113 38.25 38.32 24.61
C GLY A 113 38.02 36.85 24.94
N ASP A 114 38.17 36.49 26.22
CA ASP A 114 37.82 35.19 26.81
C ASP A 114 37.54 35.38 28.30
N PHE A 115 36.82 34.44 28.94
CA PHE A 115 36.58 34.46 30.39
C PHE A 115 36.31 33.06 30.96
N ASP A 116 36.66 32.87 32.23
CA ASP A 116 36.45 31.62 32.96
C ASP A 116 34.95 31.38 33.23
N LEU A 117 34.43 30.23 32.82
CA LEU A 117 33.07 29.76 33.14
C LEU A 117 33.03 28.88 34.39
N VAL A 118 34.02 27.99 34.52
CA VAL A 118 34.09 27.01 35.61
C VAL A 118 35.50 26.94 36.17
N VAL A 119 35.62 26.87 37.50
CA VAL A 119 36.88 26.56 38.20
C VAL A 119 36.74 25.18 38.82
N LEU A 120 37.64 24.25 38.49
CA LEU A 120 37.47 22.84 38.83
C LEU A 120 37.92 22.54 40.27
N PRO A 121 37.09 21.85 41.08
CA PRO A 121 37.49 21.39 42.40
C PRO A 121 38.73 20.50 42.30
N LYS A 122 39.83 20.90 42.94
CA LYS A 122 41.14 20.21 42.89
C LYS A 122 41.76 20.15 41.49
N GLY A 123 41.32 20.99 40.54
CA GLY A 123 41.81 20.99 39.16
C GLY A 123 41.47 19.71 38.40
N GLN A 124 40.37 19.03 38.76
CA GLN A 124 39.97 17.76 38.16
C GLN A 124 38.53 17.83 37.64
N ALA A 125 38.31 17.27 36.45
CA ALA A 125 36.97 17.10 35.90
C ALA A 125 36.10 16.19 36.77
N LEU A 126 34.80 16.45 36.80
CA LEU A 126 33.83 15.56 37.43
C LEU A 126 33.70 14.27 36.65
N LYS A 127 33.45 13.17 37.36
CA LYS A 127 33.29 11.84 36.73
C LYS A 127 32.18 11.92 35.66
N PRO A 128 32.39 11.39 34.45
CA PRO A 128 31.37 11.43 33.41
C PRO A 128 30.13 10.66 33.86
N GLU A 129 28.97 11.10 33.41
CA GLU A 129 27.73 10.32 33.55
C GLU A 129 27.87 8.99 32.81
N THR A 130 27.33 7.93 33.40
CA THR A 130 27.23 6.64 32.72
C THR A 130 26.23 6.74 31.57
N LEU A 131 26.51 6.07 30.45
CA LEU A 131 25.54 5.97 29.36
C LEU A 131 24.21 5.40 29.89
N PRO A 132 23.06 5.93 29.44
CA PRO A 132 21.77 5.39 29.81
C PRO A 132 21.62 3.91 29.43
N ASP A 133 20.76 3.18 30.14
CA ASP A 133 20.35 1.84 29.72
C ASP A 133 19.64 1.89 28.37
N SER A 134 19.73 0.79 27.61
CA SER A 134 19.01 0.61 26.34
C SER A 134 17.54 1.03 26.47
N PRO A 135 16.95 1.69 25.45
CA PRO A 135 15.51 1.83 25.41
C PRO A 135 14.86 0.45 25.54
N GLY A 136 13.76 0.40 26.27
CA GLY A 136 13.00 -0.83 26.52
C GLY A 136 12.49 -1.47 25.21
N PRO A 137 11.88 -2.66 25.29
CA PRO A 137 11.42 -3.39 24.11
C PRO A 137 10.42 -2.58 23.27
N TYR A 138 10.35 -2.89 21.97
CA TYR A 138 9.35 -2.32 21.09
C TYR A 138 7.93 -2.55 21.65
N PRO A 139 7.10 -1.52 21.83
CA PRO A 139 5.82 -1.69 22.51
C PRO A 139 4.83 -2.55 21.74
N ASP A 140 4.22 -3.52 22.43
CA ASP A 140 3.21 -4.43 21.86
C ASP A 140 2.01 -3.66 21.26
N TRP A 141 1.63 -2.54 21.88
CA TRP A 141 0.51 -1.71 21.39
C TRP A 141 0.84 -0.97 20.09
N LEU A 142 2.10 -0.57 19.85
CA LEU A 142 2.53 -0.03 18.56
C LEU A 142 2.50 -1.13 17.50
N ARG A 143 3.03 -2.31 17.84
CA ARG A 143 3.04 -3.46 16.94
C ARG A 143 1.62 -3.84 16.51
N ALA A 144 0.69 -3.96 17.46
CA ALA A 144 -0.70 -4.26 17.18
C ALA A 144 -1.36 -3.20 16.26
N GLY A 145 -0.99 -1.93 16.43
CA GLY A 145 -1.41 -0.86 15.53
C GLY A 145 -0.90 -1.03 14.09
N TRP A 146 0.37 -1.40 13.92
CA TRP A 146 0.92 -1.71 12.60
C TRP A 146 0.32 -2.99 11.99
N ASP A 147 0.04 -4.02 12.79
CA ASP A 147 -0.67 -5.22 12.34
C ASP A 147 -2.08 -4.88 11.81
N LEU A 148 -2.80 -3.99 12.48
CA LEU A 148 -4.09 -3.48 12.00
C LEU A 148 -3.96 -2.76 10.66
N ARG A 149 -2.92 -1.96 10.48
CA ARG A 149 -2.63 -1.27 9.21
C ARG A 149 -2.37 -2.27 8.09
N ASP A 150 -1.60 -3.33 8.35
CA ASP A 150 -1.34 -4.37 7.35
C ASP A 150 -2.61 -5.17 7.01
N GLN A 151 -3.47 -5.42 8.00
CA GLN A 151 -4.80 -6.00 7.77
C GLN A 151 -5.64 -5.11 6.83
N TRP A 152 -5.64 -3.79 7.05
CA TRP A 152 -6.38 -2.84 6.20
C TRP A 152 -5.85 -2.74 4.77
N LEU A 153 -4.55 -3.01 4.58
CA LEU A 153 -3.98 -3.13 3.25
C LEU A 153 -4.44 -4.44 2.58
N ALA A 154 -4.43 -5.55 3.33
CA ALA A 154 -4.81 -6.87 2.82
C ALA A 154 -6.31 -6.97 2.46
N ASP A 155 -7.19 -6.31 3.20
CA ASP A 155 -8.63 -6.31 2.96
C ASP A 155 -9.13 -5.15 2.07
N GLN A 156 -8.19 -4.46 1.39
CA GLN A 156 -8.44 -3.37 0.45
C GLN A 156 -9.11 -2.12 1.05
N THR A 157 -9.10 -1.94 2.37
CA THR A 157 -9.56 -0.68 3.01
C THR A 157 -8.83 0.54 2.45
N SER A 158 -7.56 0.40 2.06
CA SER A 158 -6.79 1.45 1.39
C SER A 158 -7.33 1.88 0.02
N VAL A 159 -8.16 1.05 -0.64
CA VAL A 159 -8.74 1.32 -1.96
C VAL A 159 -10.09 2.03 -1.83
N PHE A 160 -11.00 1.50 -0.99
CA PHE A 160 -12.35 2.06 -0.86
C PHE A 160 -12.48 3.13 0.25
N ALA A 161 -11.53 3.22 1.17
CA ALA A 161 -11.49 4.24 2.23
C ALA A 161 -10.06 4.80 2.43
N PRO A 162 -9.44 5.37 1.37
CA PRO A 162 -8.03 5.77 1.38
C PRO A 162 -7.71 6.80 2.47
N ARG A 163 -8.65 7.70 2.77
CA ARG A 163 -8.46 8.70 3.83
C ARG A 163 -8.34 8.09 5.21
N LEU A 164 -9.16 7.08 5.51
CA LEU A 164 -9.09 6.38 6.81
C LEU A 164 -7.76 5.63 6.91
N PHE A 165 -7.34 4.97 5.83
CA PHE A 165 -6.08 4.25 5.78
C PHE A 165 -4.87 5.17 6.01
N HIS A 166 -4.75 6.27 5.27
CA HIS A 166 -3.64 7.22 5.48
C HIS A 166 -3.70 7.92 6.84
N ARG A 167 -4.89 8.08 7.41
CA ARG A 167 -5.04 8.58 8.77
C ARG A 167 -4.48 7.59 9.80
N LEU A 168 -4.76 6.30 9.65
CA LEU A 168 -4.18 5.25 10.50
C LEU A 168 -2.65 5.26 10.43
N GLU A 169 -2.08 5.30 9.22
CA GLU A 169 -0.62 5.39 9.05
C GLU A 169 -0.04 6.62 9.75
N ALA A 170 -0.68 7.78 9.62
CA ALA A 170 -0.20 9.02 10.19
C ALA A 170 -0.24 9.05 11.73
N VAL A 171 -1.28 8.47 12.36
CA VAL A 171 -1.36 8.40 13.83
C VAL A 171 -0.37 7.40 14.40
N LEU A 172 -0.18 6.23 13.75
CA LEU A 172 0.82 5.23 14.14
C LEU A 172 2.23 5.79 14.05
N PHE A 173 2.54 6.43 12.92
CA PHE A 173 3.85 7.04 12.70
C PHE A 173 4.15 8.14 13.73
N ARG A 174 3.18 9.02 14.01
CA ARG A 174 3.31 10.06 15.05
C ARG A 174 3.50 9.44 16.44
N ALA A 175 2.75 8.39 16.77
CA ALA A 175 2.88 7.69 18.06
C ALA A 175 4.27 7.08 18.22
N GLU A 176 4.79 6.41 17.19
CA GLU A 176 6.13 5.83 17.23
C GLU A 176 7.22 6.90 17.35
N GLN A 177 7.12 8.00 16.59
CA GLN A 177 8.07 9.13 16.72
C GLN A 177 8.07 9.74 18.13
N ARG A 178 6.89 9.91 18.73
CA ARG A 178 6.76 10.44 20.10
C ARG A 178 7.38 9.50 21.13
N TRP A 179 7.15 8.20 20.97
CA TRP A 179 7.69 7.17 21.87
C TRP A 179 9.22 7.12 21.78
N ARG A 180 9.77 7.11 20.56
CA ARG A 180 11.22 7.19 20.31
C ARG A 180 11.84 8.50 20.82
N GLY A 181 11.05 9.57 20.84
CA GLY A 181 11.45 10.87 21.42
C GLY A 181 11.39 10.94 22.94
N GLY A 182 11.10 9.83 23.65
CA GLY A 182 11.12 9.75 25.11
C GLY A 182 9.87 10.29 25.82
N ILE A 183 8.77 10.51 25.10
CA ILE A 183 7.49 10.86 25.73
C ILE A 183 6.93 9.64 26.48
N ASP A 184 6.30 9.88 27.63
CA ASP A 184 5.68 8.85 28.48
C ASP A 184 4.83 7.84 27.64
N PRO A 185 5.21 6.55 27.60
CA PRO A 185 4.52 5.54 26.79
C PRO A 185 3.03 5.43 27.09
N LYS A 186 2.61 5.60 28.36
CA LYS A 186 1.21 5.46 28.73
C LYS A 186 0.34 6.55 28.09
N ARG A 187 0.79 7.80 28.16
CA ARG A 187 0.11 8.92 27.48
C ARG A 187 -0.04 8.68 25.98
N ILE A 188 1.00 8.17 25.32
CA ILE A 188 0.96 7.90 23.87
C ILE A 188 -0.01 6.76 23.54
N GLN A 189 0.01 5.71 24.36
CA GLN A 189 -0.89 4.56 24.21
C GLN A 189 -2.36 4.99 24.34
N ASP A 190 -2.69 5.81 25.33
CA ASP A 190 -4.05 6.32 25.54
C ASP A 190 -4.53 7.17 24.35
N ASP A 191 -3.69 8.11 23.87
CA ASP A 191 -3.97 8.93 22.68
C ASP A 191 -4.18 8.05 21.43
N LEU A 192 -3.30 7.07 21.19
CA LEU A 192 -3.37 6.20 20.01
C LEU A 192 -4.58 5.28 20.04
N ASN A 193 -4.92 4.72 21.20
CA ASN A 193 -6.08 3.85 21.35
C ASN A 193 -7.38 4.58 21.01
N ALA A 194 -7.51 5.85 21.42
CA ALA A 194 -8.68 6.67 21.08
C ALA A 194 -8.78 6.90 19.56
N ASP A 195 -7.68 7.24 18.90
CA ASP A 195 -7.63 7.41 17.44
C ASP A 195 -7.95 6.08 16.71
N ILE A 196 -7.35 4.96 17.12
CA ILE A 196 -7.59 3.64 16.50
C ILE A 196 -9.06 3.22 16.67
N GLN A 197 -9.65 3.40 17.85
CA GLN A 197 -11.04 3.01 18.10
C GLN A 197 -12.02 3.76 17.18
N ASP A 198 -11.84 5.07 17.02
CA ASP A 198 -12.63 5.90 16.10
C ASP A 198 -12.45 5.44 14.65
N LEU A 199 -11.21 5.24 14.22
CA LEU A 199 -10.89 4.81 12.86
C LEU A 199 -11.44 3.43 12.53
N THR A 200 -11.31 2.45 13.43
CA THR A 200 -11.87 1.10 13.25
C THR A 200 -13.38 1.13 13.17
N THR A 201 -14.06 1.92 14.01
CA THR A 201 -15.51 2.07 13.96
C THR A 201 -15.96 2.59 12.59
N ARG A 202 -15.26 3.60 12.07
CA ARG A 202 -15.56 4.19 10.74
C ARG A 202 -15.25 3.25 9.59
N ALA A 203 -14.12 2.55 9.62
CA ALA A 203 -13.77 1.57 8.60
C ALA A 203 -14.76 0.40 8.57
N GLN A 204 -15.24 -0.05 9.73
CA GLN A 204 -16.29 -1.06 9.81
C GLN A 204 -17.63 -0.57 9.25
N ALA A 205 -17.98 0.71 9.47
CA ALA A 205 -19.19 1.31 8.90
C ALA A 205 -19.10 1.53 7.38
N ALA A 206 -17.89 1.69 6.83
CA ALA A 206 -17.62 1.77 5.40
C ALA A 206 -17.75 0.42 4.68
N ARG A 207 -17.50 -0.70 5.38
CA ARG A 207 -17.57 -2.04 4.79
C ARG A 207 -19.02 -2.42 4.50
N ASN A 208 -19.31 -2.73 3.23
CA ASN A 208 -20.57 -3.35 2.88
C ASN A 208 -20.56 -4.83 3.30
N LYS A 209 -21.40 -5.19 4.28
CA LYS A 209 -21.52 -6.57 4.77
C LYS A 209 -22.62 -7.35 4.06
N ASP A 210 -23.51 -6.66 3.34
CA ASP A 210 -24.67 -7.27 2.72
C ASP A 210 -24.37 -7.53 1.24
N LEU A 211 -24.02 -8.78 0.94
CA LEU A 211 -23.80 -9.28 -0.42
C LEU A 211 -24.97 -10.20 -0.82
N PRO A 212 -25.44 -10.15 -2.09
CA PRO A 212 -26.42 -11.11 -2.61
C PRO A 212 -25.86 -12.55 -2.53
N ALA A 213 -26.71 -13.56 -2.42
CA ALA A 213 -26.26 -14.95 -2.45
C ALA A 213 -25.50 -15.28 -3.75
N PRO A 214 -24.48 -16.15 -3.72
CA PRO A 214 -23.81 -16.59 -4.94
C PRO A 214 -24.73 -17.55 -5.72
N HIS A 215 -25.24 -17.09 -6.86
CA HIS A 215 -26.11 -17.86 -7.75
C HIS A 215 -25.35 -18.62 -8.86
N SER A 216 -24.03 -18.73 -8.72
CA SER A 216 -23.15 -19.56 -9.54
C SER A 216 -22.05 -20.19 -8.68
N LEU A 217 -21.58 -21.37 -9.07
CA LEU A 217 -20.45 -22.04 -8.43
C LEU A 217 -19.17 -21.23 -8.61
N ALA A 218 -18.96 -20.63 -9.78
CA ALA A 218 -17.83 -19.72 -10.02
C ALA A 218 -17.78 -18.56 -9.01
N LEU A 219 -18.93 -17.93 -8.72
CA LEU A 219 -19.01 -16.85 -7.72
C LEU A 219 -18.89 -17.37 -6.28
N ALA A 220 -19.34 -18.60 -6.01
CA ALA A 220 -19.14 -19.22 -4.71
C ALA A 220 -17.65 -19.50 -4.45
N TYR A 221 -16.90 -19.97 -5.45
CA TYR A 221 -15.45 -20.18 -5.37
C TYR A 221 -14.69 -18.87 -5.10
N THR A 222 -15.03 -17.77 -5.78
CA THR A 222 -14.39 -16.46 -5.50
C THR A 222 -14.72 -15.92 -4.10
N ARG A 223 -15.80 -16.40 -3.48
CA ARG A 223 -16.22 -16.05 -2.11
C ARG A 223 -15.81 -17.07 -1.05
N GLY A 224 -14.85 -17.94 -1.36
CA GLY A 224 -14.20 -18.81 -0.38
C GLY A 224 -14.74 -20.24 -0.28
N LEU A 225 -15.65 -20.65 -1.18
CA LEU A 225 -15.89 -22.09 -1.39
C LEU A 225 -14.56 -22.74 -1.80
N LYS A 226 -14.20 -23.86 -1.16
CA LYS A 226 -12.92 -24.52 -1.42
C LYS A 226 -13.13 -25.69 -2.39
N ALA A 227 -12.32 -25.76 -3.43
CA ALA A 227 -12.24 -26.96 -4.25
C ALA A 227 -11.51 -28.06 -3.46
N ASP A 228 -12.09 -29.26 -3.42
CA ASP A 228 -11.46 -30.45 -2.85
C ASP A 228 -11.01 -31.38 -3.99
N PRO A 229 -9.70 -31.48 -4.27
CA PRO A 229 -9.19 -32.37 -5.30
C PRO A 229 -9.51 -33.85 -5.05
N ALA A 230 -9.51 -34.30 -3.79
CA ALA A 230 -9.80 -35.69 -3.44
C ALA A 230 -11.27 -36.02 -3.70
N LEU A 231 -12.18 -35.08 -3.38
CA LEU A 231 -13.60 -35.21 -3.70
C LEU A 231 -13.84 -35.36 -5.20
N ARG A 232 -13.13 -34.57 -6.03
CA ARG A 232 -13.22 -34.67 -7.50
C ARG A 232 -12.70 -36.01 -8.00
N GLU A 233 -11.57 -36.49 -7.49
CA GLU A 233 -10.99 -37.79 -7.85
C GLU A 233 -11.91 -38.96 -7.47
N ASP A 234 -12.50 -38.94 -6.28
CA ASP A 234 -13.46 -39.93 -5.81
C ASP A 234 -14.72 -39.96 -6.70
N LEU A 235 -15.24 -38.80 -7.08
CA LEU A 235 -16.38 -38.67 -8.01
C LEU A 235 -16.03 -39.21 -9.40
N ALA A 236 -14.90 -38.82 -9.96
CA ALA A 236 -14.45 -39.29 -11.27
C ALA A 236 -14.25 -40.82 -11.28
N THR A 237 -13.69 -41.37 -10.20
CA THR A 237 -13.55 -42.82 -10.01
C THR A 237 -14.90 -43.53 -9.98
N LEU A 238 -15.88 -42.96 -9.28
CA LEU A 238 -17.24 -43.51 -9.23
C LEU A 238 -17.92 -43.47 -10.61
N LEU A 239 -17.75 -42.38 -11.38
CA LEU A 239 -18.29 -42.27 -12.74
C LEU A 239 -17.65 -43.27 -13.70
N ALA A 240 -16.34 -43.48 -13.62
CA ALA A 240 -15.63 -44.42 -14.49
C ALA A 240 -16.16 -45.87 -14.35
N ARG A 241 -16.74 -46.23 -13.19
CA ARG A 241 -17.39 -47.55 -13.00
C ARG A 241 -18.63 -47.73 -13.86
N LEU A 242 -19.29 -46.66 -14.30
CA LEU A 242 -20.45 -46.77 -15.21
C LEU A 242 -20.05 -47.23 -16.62
N ASP A 243 -18.80 -47.05 -17.00
CA ASP A 243 -18.25 -47.46 -18.30
C ASP A 243 -17.56 -48.84 -18.25
N ALA A 244 -17.59 -49.52 -17.09
CA ALA A 244 -16.96 -50.82 -16.92
C ALA A 244 -17.55 -51.88 -17.86
N MET A 245 -16.68 -52.77 -18.36
CA MET A 245 -17.08 -53.98 -19.10
C MET A 245 -16.62 -55.23 -18.34
N PRO A 246 -17.53 -56.13 -17.90
CA PRO A 246 -18.98 -56.08 -18.10
C PRO A 246 -19.68 -54.95 -17.33
N PRO A 247 -20.90 -54.52 -17.75
CA PRO A 247 -21.64 -53.45 -17.08
C PRO A 247 -21.86 -53.75 -15.60
N LEU A 248 -21.66 -52.73 -14.76
CA LEU A 248 -21.85 -52.85 -13.30
C LEU A 248 -23.28 -53.27 -12.96
N LYS A 249 -23.43 -54.15 -11.95
CA LYS A 249 -24.77 -54.49 -11.43
C LYS A 249 -25.34 -53.29 -10.65
N PRO A 250 -26.68 -53.07 -10.65
CA PRO A 250 -27.30 -51.98 -9.90
C PRO A 250 -26.92 -51.96 -8.42
N GLU A 251 -26.81 -53.13 -7.78
CA GLU A 251 -26.47 -53.25 -6.36
C GLU A 251 -25.05 -52.76 -6.05
N GLU A 252 -24.09 -52.99 -6.95
CA GLU A 252 -22.69 -52.57 -6.81
C GLU A 252 -22.55 -51.05 -6.97
N LEU A 253 -23.36 -50.45 -7.86
CA LEU A 253 -23.40 -49.01 -8.04
C LEU A 253 -24.00 -48.31 -6.81
N ASP A 254 -25.12 -48.82 -6.29
CA ASP A 254 -25.76 -48.29 -5.09
C ASP A 254 -24.87 -48.42 -3.85
N GLN A 255 -24.09 -49.50 -3.75
CA GLN A 255 -23.05 -49.62 -2.72
C GLN A 255 -21.98 -48.53 -2.89
N GLY A 256 -21.49 -48.31 -4.11
CA GLY A 256 -20.52 -47.25 -4.40
C GLY A 256 -21.03 -45.84 -4.04
N LYS A 257 -22.29 -45.53 -4.34
CA LYS A 257 -22.94 -44.26 -3.94
C LYS A 257 -22.98 -44.10 -2.43
N LYS A 258 -23.41 -45.14 -1.70
CA LYS A 258 -23.48 -45.12 -0.23
C LYS A 258 -22.10 -44.95 0.40
N GLU A 259 -21.10 -45.66 -0.10
CA GLU A 259 -19.72 -45.54 0.36
C GLU A 259 -19.17 -44.13 0.14
N PHE A 260 -19.42 -43.55 -1.04
CA PHE A 260 -19.05 -42.17 -1.35
C PHE A 260 -19.72 -41.18 -0.39
N LEU A 261 -21.04 -41.22 -0.26
CA LEU A 261 -21.80 -40.30 0.60
C LEU A 261 -21.46 -40.46 2.09
N THR A 262 -21.07 -41.66 2.54
CA THR A 262 -20.64 -41.89 3.93
C THR A 262 -19.25 -41.31 4.20
N LYS A 263 -18.37 -41.30 3.19
CA LYS A 263 -17.02 -40.73 3.28
C LYS A 263 -17.03 -39.21 3.11
N PHE A 264 -18.02 -38.67 2.41
CA PHE A 264 -18.15 -37.24 2.16
C PHE A 264 -18.35 -36.46 3.47
N LYS A 265 -17.47 -35.50 3.74
CA LYS A 265 -17.51 -34.62 4.93
C LYS A 265 -17.62 -33.13 4.58
N GLY A 266 -17.76 -32.81 3.29
CA GLY A 266 -17.85 -31.44 2.81
C GLY A 266 -19.25 -30.85 2.91
N THR A 267 -19.40 -29.62 2.45
CA THR A 267 -20.68 -28.92 2.33
C THR A 267 -21.40 -29.32 1.03
N PRO A 268 -22.74 -29.26 0.98
CA PRO A 268 -23.48 -29.52 -0.27
C PRO A 268 -23.00 -28.67 -1.45
N ALA A 269 -22.54 -27.43 -1.21
CA ALA A 269 -21.99 -26.57 -2.25
C ALA A 269 -20.63 -27.07 -2.78
N GLU A 270 -19.78 -27.65 -1.93
CA GLU A 270 -18.52 -28.28 -2.35
C GLU A 270 -18.79 -29.50 -3.23
N LEU A 271 -19.81 -30.30 -2.91
CA LEU A 271 -20.23 -31.42 -3.73
C LEU A 271 -20.78 -30.98 -5.09
N ALA A 272 -21.61 -29.93 -5.11
CA ALA A 272 -22.10 -29.33 -6.36
C ALA A 272 -20.95 -28.80 -7.24
N GLY A 273 -19.98 -28.11 -6.62
CA GLY A 273 -18.73 -27.68 -7.24
C GLY A 273 -17.99 -28.83 -7.91
N ALA A 274 -17.65 -29.86 -7.13
CA ALA A 274 -16.91 -31.02 -7.63
C ALA A 274 -17.69 -31.79 -8.69
N ALA A 275 -19.01 -31.94 -8.56
CA ALA A 275 -19.84 -32.63 -9.55
C ALA A 275 -19.84 -31.91 -10.90
N PHE A 276 -19.93 -30.57 -10.91
CA PHE A 276 -19.85 -29.80 -12.13
C PHE A 276 -18.44 -29.84 -12.75
N ASP A 277 -17.39 -29.70 -11.94
CA ASP A 277 -16.01 -29.76 -12.41
C ASP A 277 -15.71 -31.11 -13.09
N VAL A 278 -16.12 -32.22 -12.45
CA VAL A 278 -15.96 -33.57 -13.02
C VAL A 278 -16.80 -33.75 -14.29
N ALA A 279 -18.00 -33.19 -14.36
CA ALA A 279 -18.81 -33.23 -15.58
C ALA A 279 -18.12 -32.51 -16.74
N VAL A 280 -17.49 -31.36 -16.47
CA VAL A 280 -16.74 -30.60 -17.48
C VAL A 280 -15.47 -31.33 -17.92
N GLU A 281 -14.80 -32.06 -17.02
CA GLU A 281 -13.55 -32.79 -17.32
C GLU A 281 -13.78 -34.11 -18.08
N ASP A 282 -14.98 -34.70 -18.01
CA ASP A 282 -15.33 -35.96 -18.69
C ASP A 282 -15.71 -35.74 -20.16
N VAL A 283 -14.74 -35.93 -21.06
CA VAL A 283 -14.95 -35.85 -22.53
C VAL A 283 -15.93 -36.89 -23.08
N ASN A 284 -16.23 -37.95 -22.30
CA ASN A 284 -17.18 -39.02 -22.64
C ASN A 284 -18.41 -38.98 -21.72
N LEU A 285 -18.80 -37.79 -21.27
CA LEU A 285 -19.93 -37.61 -20.36
C LEU A 285 -21.23 -38.12 -20.99
N SER A 286 -21.84 -39.13 -20.37
CA SER A 286 -23.12 -39.71 -20.81
C SER A 286 -24.28 -39.21 -19.95
N GLN A 287 -25.51 -39.30 -20.46
CA GLN A 287 -26.70 -38.93 -19.70
C GLN A 287 -26.83 -39.69 -18.36
N LYS A 288 -26.37 -40.95 -18.31
CA LYS A 288 -26.36 -41.76 -17.07
C LYS A 288 -25.39 -41.20 -16.02
N LYS A 289 -24.22 -40.72 -16.45
CA LYS A 289 -23.25 -40.07 -15.57
C LYS A 289 -23.79 -38.76 -15.01
N ILE A 290 -24.45 -37.95 -15.85
CA ILE A 290 -25.12 -36.71 -15.40
C ILE A 290 -26.20 -37.02 -14.36
N ALA A 291 -27.05 -38.02 -14.62
CA ALA A 291 -28.09 -38.43 -13.68
C ALA A 291 -27.50 -38.89 -12.33
N LEU A 292 -26.38 -39.63 -12.36
CA LEU A 292 -25.67 -40.04 -11.14
C LEU A 292 -25.12 -38.84 -10.37
N LEU A 293 -24.49 -37.88 -11.05
CA LEU A 293 -23.98 -36.66 -10.41
C LEU A 293 -25.11 -35.88 -9.73
N LEU A 294 -26.24 -35.67 -10.40
CA LEU A 294 -27.39 -34.97 -9.84
C LEU A 294 -28.04 -35.73 -8.68
N GLU A 295 -28.10 -37.06 -8.75
CA GLU A 295 -28.55 -37.89 -7.63
C GLU A 295 -27.67 -37.67 -6.39
N LEU A 296 -26.35 -37.70 -6.55
CA LEU A 296 -25.39 -37.47 -5.47
C LEU A 296 -25.51 -36.05 -4.90
N VAL A 297 -25.64 -35.03 -5.77
CA VAL A 297 -25.78 -33.62 -5.37
C VAL A 297 -27.07 -33.37 -4.58
N HIS A 298 -28.18 -34.03 -4.92
CA HIS A 298 -29.48 -33.84 -4.27
C HIS A 298 -29.74 -34.71 -3.04
N THR A 299 -28.88 -35.71 -2.80
CA THR A 299 -29.03 -36.65 -1.68
C THR A 299 -28.75 -36.00 -0.31
N PRO A 300 -27.66 -35.24 -0.10
CA PRO A 300 -27.42 -34.54 1.16
C PRO A 300 -28.55 -33.55 1.52
N LYS A 301 -28.82 -33.41 2.82
CA LYS A 301 -29.78 -32.43 3.36
C LYS A 301 -29.08 -31.47 4.34
N PRO A 302 -29.26 -30.13 4.18
CA PRO A 302 -30.02 -29.46 3.13
C PRO A 302 -29.39 -29.64 1.74
N ALA A 303 -30.22 -29.56 0.69
CA ALA A 303 -29.73 -29.56 -0.69
C ALA A 303 -28.85 -28.31 -0.94
N PRO A 304 -27.91 -28.35 -1.90
CA PRO A 304 -27.12 -27.19 -2.24
C PRO A 304 -28.01 -26.04 -2.74
N PRO A 305 -27.59 -24.78 -2.54
CA PRO A 305 -28.23 -23.64 -3.20
C PRO A 305 -28.23 -23.86 -4.72
N ALA A 306 -29.33 -23.50 -5.37
CA ALA A 306 -29.41 -23.56 -6.83
C ALA A 306 -28.34 -22.66 -7.45
N SER A 307 -27.66 -23.18 -8.47
CA SER A 307 -26.65 -22.46 -9.25
C SER A 307 -26.90 -22.65 -10.74
N ALA A 308 -26.48 -21.66 -11.54
CA ALA A 308 -26.63 -21.73 -13.00
C ALA A 308 -26.00 -23.02 -13.59
N GLU A 309 -24.86 -23.45 -13.04
CA GLU A 309 -24.12 -24.64 -13.47
C GLU A 309 -24.88 -25.95 -13.19
N ILE A 310 -25.44 -26.10 -11.97
CA ILE A 310 -26.21 -27.32 -11.62
C ILE A 310 -27.54 -27.35 -12.37
N LEU A 311 -28.21 -26.22 -12.52
CA LEU A 311 -29.43 -26.13 -13.33
C LEU A 311 -29.18 -26.51 -14.79
N PHE A 312 -28.01 -26.17 -15.33
CA PHE A 312 -27.64 -26.61 -16.68
C PHE A 312 -27.47 -28.14 -16.77
N LEU A 313 -26.83 -28.77 -15.77
CA LEU A 313 -26.75 -30.23 -15.69
C LEU A 313 -28.14 -30.88 -15.57
N GLU A 314 -29.05 -30.29 -14.78
CA GLU A 314 -30.43 -30.77 -14.67
C GLU A 314 -31.16 -30.72 -16.02
N ARG A 315 -30.98 -29.65 -16.80
CA ARG A 315 -31.54 -29.56 -18.17
C ARG A 315 -30.96 -30.63 -19.08
N LEU A 316 -29.65 -30.85 -19.03
CA LEU A 316 -29.00 -31.91 -19.81
C LEU A 316 -29.50 -33.30 -19.43
N ALA A 317 -29.76 -33.57 -18.15
CA ALA A 317 -30.32 -34.83 -17.70
C ALA A 317 -31.74 -35.09 -18.25
N GLN A 318 -32.51 -34.02 -18.50
CA GLN A 318 -33.87 -34.07 -19.05
C GLN A 318 -33.91 -34.18 -20.58
N LEU A 319 -32.76 -34.06 -21.27
CA LEU A 319 -32.69 -34.15 -22.72
C LEU A 319 -33.18 -35.53 -23.21
N LYS A 320 -34.21 -35.53 -24.06
CA LYS A 320 -34.77 -36.76 -24.66
C LYS A 320 -33.88 -37.21 -25.83
N ALA A 321 -32.81 -37.92 -25.52
CA ALA A 321 -31.88 -38.48 -26.51
C ALA A 321 -31.82 -40.00 -26.44
N ASP A 322 -31.77 -40.67 -27.60
CA ASP A 322 -31.34 -42.07 -27.64
C ASP A 322 -29.89 -42.12 -27.14
N PRO A 323 -29.52 -43.01 -26.20
CA PRO A 323 -28.13 -43.19 -25.77
C PRO A 323 -27.13 -43.36 -26.92
N LYS A 324 -27.55 -43.93 -28.06
CA LYS A 324 -26.70 -44.07 -29.26
C LYS A 324 -26.53 -42.78 -30.06
N GLN A 325 -27.43 -41.82 -29.88
CA GLN A 325 -27.45 -40.51 -30.53
C GLN A 325 -27.13 -39.38 -29.54
N TRP A 326 -26.53 -39.71 -28.39
CA TRP A 326 -26.13 -38.72 -27.41
C TRP A 326 -25.05 -37.79 -27.98
N PRO A 327 -25.28 -36.47 -28.04
CA PRO A 327 -24.39 -35.52 -28.70
C PRO A 327 -23.21 -35.13 -27.79
N VAL A 328 -22.36 -36.10 -27.45
CA VAL A 328 -21.32 -35.97 -26.41
C VAL A 328 -20.40 -34.76 -26.62
N GLU A 329 -19.94 -34.52 -27.85
CA GLU A 329 -19.07 -33.38 -28.14
C GLU A 329 -19.76 -32.03 -27.94
N ALA A 330 -21.03 -31.93 -28.34
CA ALA A 330 -21.80 -30.70 -28.16
C ALA A 330 -22.12 -30.45 -26.68
N VAL A 331 -22.42 -31.51 -25.91
CA VAL A 331 -22.65 -31.43 -24.46
C VAL A 331 -21.40 -30.99 -23.72
N HIS A 332 -20.26 -31.61 -23.99
CA HIS A 332 -18.98 -31.24 -23.40
C HIS A 332 -18.64 -29.77 -23.72
N GLN A 333 -18.81 -29.36 -24.98
CA GLN A 333 -18.60 -27.98 -25.41
C GLN A 333 -19.56 -26.99 -24.73
N ALA A 334 -20.80 -27.39 -24.47
CA ALA A 334 -21.78 -26.57 -23.76
C ALA A 334 -21.37 -26.35 -22.29
N LEU A 335 -20.89 -27.39 -21.62
CA LEU A 335 -20.39 -27.32 -20.25
C LEU A 335 -19.17 -26.40 -20.13
N LEU A 336 -18.23 -26.47 -21.07
CA LEU A 336 -17.10 -25.53 -21.17
C LEU A 336 -17.59 -24.09 -21.34
N GLY A 337 -18.54 -23.85 -22.26
CA GLY A 337 -19.12 -22.53 -22.48
C GLY A 337 -19.79 -21.95 -21.23
N VAL A 338 -20.57 -22.77 -20.50
CA VAL A 338 -21.18 -22.36 -19.23
C VAL A 338 -20.11 -22.04 -18.19
N ARG A 339 -19.08 -22.88 -18.05
CA ARG A 339 -17.98 -22.65 -17.10
C ARG A 339 -17.28 -21.32 -17.35
N GLU A 340 -16.83 -21.08 -18.58
CA GLU A 340 -16.09 -19.86 -18.93
C GLU A 340 -16.97 -18.60 -18.76
N GLU A 341 -18.25 -18.68 -19.13
CA GLU A 341 -19.19 -17.58 -18.94
C GLU A 341 -19.39 -17.26 -17.45
N GLN A 342 -19.61 -18.27 -16.60
CA GLN A 342 -19.76 -18.05 -15.16
C GLN A 342 -18.48 -17.56 -14.50
N GLN A 343 -17.31 -18.00 -14.96
CA GLN A 343 -16.02 -17.47 -14.49
C GLN A 343 -15.84 -15.99 -14.84
N ALA A 344 -16.15 -15.59 -16.09
CA ALA A 344 -16.10 -14.18 -16.50
C ALA A 344 -17.05 -13.31 -15.66
N ILE A 345 -18.27 -13.80 -15.38
CA ILE A 345 -19.24 -13.11 -14.52
C ILE A 345 -18.76 -13.02 -13.07
N ALA A 346 -18.18 -14.08 -12.53
CA ALA A 346 -17.62 -14.09 -11.18
C ALA A 346 -16.46 -13.08 -11.06
N ALA A 347 -15.56 -13.05 -12.05
CA ALA A 347 -14.47 -12.08 -12.12
C ALA A 347 -14.99 -10.64 -12.20
N LEU A 348 -16.02 -10.37 -13.01
CA LEU A 348 -16.68 -9.07 -13.10
C LEU A 348 -17.34 -8.65 -11.77
N THR A 349 -17.91 -9.61 -11.03
CA THR A 349 -18.52 -9.36 -9.72
C THR A 349 -17.46 -8.99 -8.67
N MET A 350 -16.25 -9.55 -8.79
CA MET A 350 -15.11 -9.20 -7.93
C MET A 350 -14.44 -7.88 -8.35
N GLU A 351 -14.55 -7.48 -9.62
CA GLU A 351 -14.05 -6.20 -10.13
C GLU A 351 -15.14 -5.41 -10.87
N PRO A 352 -16.03 -4.71 -10.14
CA PRO A 352 -17.13 -3.97 -10.74
C PRO A 352 -16.70 -2.85 -11.69
N ARG A 353 -15.46 -2.33 -11.55
CA ARG A 353 -14.90 -1.31 -12.45
C ARG A 353 -14.71 -1.81 -13.88
N ALA A 354 -14.72 -3.13 -14.09
CA ALA A 354 -14.63 -3.71 -15.42
C ALA A 354 -15.94 -3.63 -16.22
N LEU A 355 -17.11 -3.44 -15.57
CA LEU A 355 -18.41 -3.49 -16.26
C LEU A 355 -18.49 -2.57 -17.49
N PRO A 356 -18.09 -1.28 -17.44
CA PRO A 356 -18.17 -0.39 -18.59
C PRO A 356 -17.37 -0.88 -19.82
N TRP A 357 -16.34 -1.70 -19.61
CA TRP A 357 -15.51 -2.24 -20.68
C TRP A 357 -16.16 -3.42 -21.39
N VAL A 358 -16.79 -4.32 -20.63
CA VAL A 358 -17.20 -5.64 -21.13
C VAL A 358 -18.71 -5.78 -21.32
N ARG A 359 -19.52 -4.85 -20.79
CA ARG A 359 -20.98 -4.94 -20.76
C ARG A 359 -21.60 -5.28 -22.12
N ASN A 360 -21.20 -4.59 -23.18
CA ASN A 360 -21.80 -4.74 -24.51
C ASN A 360 -21.43 -6.07 -25.18
N LEU A 361 -20.28 -6.64 -24.82
CA LEU A 361 -19.77 -7.87 -25.42
C LEU A 361 -20.37 -9.13 -24.78
N PHE A 362 -20.83 -9.05 -23.53
CA PHE A 362 -21.54 -10.16 -22.89
C PHE A 362 -22.84 -10.54 -23.59
N ALA A 363 -23.49 -9.62 -24.32
CA ALA A 363 -24.66 -9.95 -25.13
C ALA A 363 -24.32 -10.97 -26.23
N GLY A 364 -23.15 -10.82 -26.87
CA GLY A 364 -22.66 -11.77 -27.88
C GLY A 364 -22.42 -13.17 -27.32
N VAL A 365 -21.92 -13.28 -26.09
CA VAL A 365 -21.76 -14.57 -25.39
C VAL A 365 -23.11 -15.24 -25.18
N ALA A 366 -24.08 -14.49 -24.66
CA ALA A 366 -25.43 -14.99 -24.41
C ALA A 366 -26.12 -15.42 -25.72
N ASP A 367 -26.02 -14.61 -26.79
CA ASP A 367 -26.59 -14.92 -28.10
C ASP A 367 -26.04 -16.24 -28.67
N LYS A 368 -24.71 -16.44 -28.59
CA LYS A 368 -24.06 -17.66 -29.06
C LYS A 368 -24.42 -18.87 -28.21
N ARG A 369 -24.51 -18.71 -26.89
CA ARG A 369 -24.99 -19.77 -25.99
C ARG A 369 -26.44 -20.13 -26.31
N HIS A 370 -27.34 -19.15 -26.45
CA HIS A 370 -28.75 -19.39 -26.79
C HIS A 370 -28.92 -20.07 -28.15
N GLN A 371 -28.11 -19.72 -29.15
CA GLN A 371 -28.07 -20.44 -30.43
C GLN A 371 -27.68 -21.92 -30.24
N GLY A 372 -26.65 -22.20 -29.42
CA GLY A 372 -26.25 -23.56 -29.08
C GLY A 372 -27.33 -24.32 -28.31
N GLU A 373 -27.94 -23.68 -27.31
CA GLU A 373 -29.03 -24.27 -26.53
C GLU A 373 -30.26 -24.58 -27.39
N GLY A 374 -30.64 -23.66 -28.29
CA GLY A 374 -31.74 -23.90 -29.24
C GLY A 374 -31.49 -25.12 -30.12
N LEU A 375 -30.23 -25.34 -30.54
CA LEU A 375 -29.84 -26.51 -31.32
C LEU A 375 -29.75 -27.80 -30.49
N LEU A 376 -29.32 -27.70 -29.23
CA LEU A 376 -29.10 -28.85 -28.36
C LEU A 376 -30.40 -29.39 -27.75
N PHE A 377 -31.29 -28.50 -27.32
CA PHE A 377 -32.52 -28.85 -26.57
C PHE A 377 -33.76 -29.01 -27.45
N GLN A 378 -33.67 -28.77 -28.76
CA GLN A 378 -34.76 -29.09 -29.68
C GLN A 378 -34.97 -30.61 -29.82
N ASP A 379 -36.17 -30.97 -30.28
CA ASP A 379 -36.60 -32.36 -30.47
C ASP A 379 -35.95 -33.06 -31.68
N ASP A 380 -35.13 -32.36 -32.48
CA ASP A 380 -34.42 -32.91 -33.65
C ASP A 380 -33.02 -33.45 -33.28
N PRO A 381 -32.78 -34.78 -33.32
CA PRO A 381 -31.48 -35.37 -33.03
C PRO A 381 -30.36 -34.96 -34.01
N ASP A 382 -30.69 -34.70 -35.28
CA ASP A 382 -29.69 -34.42 -36.33
C ASP A 382 -29.08 -33.03 -36.20
N ALA A 383 -29.77 -32.14 -35.49
CA ALA A 383 -29.33 -30.77 -35.29
C ALA A 383 -28.54 -30.58 -33.98
N ARG A 384 -28.57 -31.54 -33.04
CA ARG A 384 -27.81 -31.45 -31.77
C ARG A 384 -26.29 -31.38 -31.94
N PRO A 385 -25.65 -32.14 -32.85
CA PRO A 385 -24.21 -32.00 -33.07
C PRO A 385 -23.81 -30.60 -33.56
N GLN A 386 -24.70 -29.90 -34.25
CA GLN A 386 -24.46 -28.55 -34.77
C GLN A 386 -24.37 -27.51 -33.65
N ALA A 387 -24.89 -27.81 -32.45
CA ALA A 387 -24.79 -26.96 -31.27
C ALA A 387 -23.34 -26.74 -30.80
N LYS A 388 -22.41 -27.64 -31.15
CA LYS A 388 -21.00 -27.53 -30.78
C LYS A 388 -20.38 -26.20 -31.21
N ALA A 389 -20.62 -25.76 -32.44
CA ALA A 389 -19.97 -24.54 -32.97
C ALA A 389 -20.43 -23.26 -32.24
N PRO A 390 -21.74 -22.99 -32.03
CA PRO A 390 -22.17 -21.86 -31.20
C PRO A 390 -21.67 -21.91 -29.76
N PHE A 391 -21.59 -23.09 -29.14
CA PHE A 391 -21.03 -23.19 -27.78
C PHE A 391 -19.52 -22.92 -27.75
N ALA A 392 -18.76 -23.36 -28.76
CA ALA A 392 -17.34 -23.03 -28.89
C ALA A 392 -17.13 -21.52 -29.11
N ASP A 393 -17.99 -20.87 -29.91
CA ASP A 393 -17.98 -19.41 -30.07
C ASP A 393 -18.26 -18.70 -28.73
N ALA A 394 -19.25 -19.18 -27.96
CA ALA A 394 -19.60 -18.62 -26.65
C ALA A 394 -18.45 -18.80 -25.64
N GLU A 395 -17.84 -19.99 -25.58
CA GLU A 395 -16.67 -20.27 -24.76
C GLU A 395 -15.52 -19.31 -25.09
N ASN A 396 -15.13 -19.21 -26.35
CA ASN A 396 -14.04 -18.35 -26.79
C ASN A 396 -14.30 -16.87 -26.46
N GLN A 397 -15.54 -16.39 -26.64
CA GLN A 397 -15.91 -15.03 -26.29
C GLN A 397 -15.86 -14.79 -24.77
N ALA A 398 -16.40 -15.71 -23.98
CA ALA A 398 -16.36 -15.62 -22.52
C ALA A 398 -14.92 -15.64 -21.99
N TYR A 399 -14.06 -16.49 -22.57
CA TYR A 399 -12.64 -16.55 -22.25
C TYR A 399 -11.94 -15.21 -22.51
N GLU A 400 -12.14 -14.59 -23.68
CA GLU A 400 -11.55 -13.29 -24.00
C GLU A 400 -12.02 -12.18 -23.06
N LEU A 401 -13.30 -12.20 -22.65
CA LEU A 401 -13.82 -11.27 -21.65
C LEU A 401 -13.17 -11.48 -20.29
N ASN A 402 -13.03 -12.73 -19.84
CA ASN A 402 -12.34 -13.07 -18.60
C ASN A 402 -10.87 -12.58 -18.62
N GLN A 403 -10.16 -12.80 -19.73
CA GLN A 403 -8.79 -12.29 -19.90
C GLN A 403 -8.70 -10.77 -19.82
N MET A 404 -9.68 -10.05 -20.39
CA MET A 404 -9.76 -8.59 -20.27
C MET A 404 -10.03 -8.14 -18.82
N ILE A 405 -10.95 -8.80 -18.11
CA ILE A 405 -11.26 -8.50 -16.70
C ILE A 405 -10.02 -8.72 -15.83
N GLN A 406 -9.28 -9.81 -16.03
CA GLN A 406 -8.04 -10.07 -15.30
C GLN A 406 -6.94 -9.04 -15.61
N ALA A 407 -6.85 -8.57 -16.86
CA ALA A 407 -5.93 -7.50 -17.22
C ALA A 407 -6.32 -6.17 -16.54
N LEU A 408 -7.62 -5.86 -16.46
CA LEU A 408 -8.16 -4.71 -15.73
C LEU A 408 -7.88 -4.79 -14.23
N GLN A 409 -8.10 -5.94 -13.60
CA GLN A 409 -7.78 -6.16 -12.19
C GLN A 409 -6.31 -5.85 -11.89
N LYS A 410 -5.38 -6.40 -12.67
CA LYS A 410 -3.94 -6.13 -12.50
C LYS A 410 -3.58 -4.67 -12.72
N ALA A 411 -4.17 -4.04 -13.75
CA ALA A 411 -3.95 -2.62 -14.03
C ALA A 411 -4.45 -1.71 -12.91
N LEU A 412 -5.64 -1.99 -12.39
CA LEU A 412 -6.23 -1.29 -11.24
C LEU A 412 -5.42 -1.52 -9.98
N GLU A 413 -4.92 -2.74 -9.75
CA GLU A 413 -4.04 -3.04 -8.63
C GLU A 413 -2.78 -2.17 -8.64
N TYR A 414 -2.05 -2.08 -9.76
CA TYR A 414 -0.85 -1.23 -9.82
C TYR A 414 -1.17 0.27 -9.68
N ARG A 415 -2.28 0.72 -10.27
CA ARG A 415 -2.78 2.09 -10.10
C ARG A 415 -3.05 2.40 -8.62
N ASP A 416 -3.80 1.53 -7.95
CA ASP A 416 -4.22 1.74 -6.57
C ASP A 416 -3.02 1.60 -5.62
N GLN A 417 -2.08 0.68 -5.89
CA GLN A 417 -0.81 0.57 -5.17
C GLN A 417 0.02 1.86 -5.28
N ALA A 418 0.10 2.49 -6.47
CA ALA A 418 0.80 3.77 -6.64
C ALA A 418 0.14 4.90 -5.83
N LEU A 419 -1.20 4.96 -5.84
CA LEU A 419 -1.98 5.94 -5.07
C LEU A 419 -1.85 5.76 -3.56
N VAL A 420 -1.61 4.53 -3.07
CA VAL A 420 -1.41 4.27 -1.65
C VAL A 420 0.05 4.48 -1.24
N PHE A 421 1.00 3.95 -2.02
CA PHE A 421 2.41 3.93 -1.64
C PHE A 421 3.09 5.31 -1.76
N LEU A 422 2.88 6.04 -2.85
CA LEU A 422 3.60 7.29 -3.09
C LEU A 422 3.28 8.40 -2.06
N PRO A 423 2.02 8.64 -1.65
CA PRO A 423 1.71 9.62 -0.60
C PRO A 423 2.32 9.29 0.76
N ALA A 424 2.49 8.00 1.07
CA ALA A 424 3.15 7.50 2.28
C ALA A 424 4.68 7.64 2.20
N TYR A 425 5.26 7.40 1.02
CA TYR A 425 6.71 7.39 0.80
C TYR A 425 7.31 8.80 0.68
N LEU A 426 6.67 9.69 -0.06
CA LEU A 426 7.25 10.98 -0.45
C LEU A 426 7.55 11.94 0.72
N PRO A 427 6.74 12.04 1.78
CA PRO A 427 7.08 12.85 2.94
C PRO A 427 8.40 12.43 3.60
N ALA A 428 8.67 11.14 3.67
CA ALA A 428 9.93 10.62 4.19
C ALA A 428 11.13 11.09 3.35
N LEU A 429 11.01 10.99 2.02
CA LEU A 429 12.01 11.49 1.10
C LEU A 429 12.25 12.99 1.29
N THR A 430 11.20 13.80 1.40
CA THR A 430 11.35 15.25 1.62
C THR A 430 12.10 15.57 2.93
N SER A 431 12.04 14.69 3.94
CA SER A 431 12.72 14.88 5.22
C SER A 431 14.22 14.53 5.20
N GLN A 432 14.69 13.81 4.18
CA GLN A 432 16.12 13.47 4.04
C GLN A 432 16.95 14.72 3.75
N MET A 433 18.15 14.76 4.31
CA MET A 433 19.09 15.86 4.09
C MET A 433 19.82 15.68 2.76
N ASP A 434 20.31 14.48 2.49
CA ASP A 434 20.97 14.13 1.24
C ASP A 434 20.18 12.98 0.62
N GLY A 435 19.75 13.14 -0.63
CA GLY A 435 19.00 12.15 -1.39
C GLY A 435 19.67 11.94 -2.74
N GLY A 436 19.57 10.73 -3.29
CA GLY A 436 20.11 10.42 -4.61
C GLY A 436 19.20 10.89 -5.74
N ASP A 437 19.78 11.43 -6.81
CA ASP A 437 19.08 11.82 -8.04
C ASP A 437 18.27 10.65 -8.64
N ASP A 438 18.69 9.42 -8.38
CA ASP A 438 18.07 8.19 -8.86
C ASP A 438 16.68 7.94 -8.27
N GLU A 439 16.50 8.13 -6.94
CA GLU A 439 15.20 7.90 -6.28
C GLU A 439 14.16 8.94 -6.72
N GLU A 440 14.58 10.20 -6.85
CA GLU A 440 13.71 11.28 -7.32
C GLU A 440 13.28 11.06 -8.77
N THR A 441 14.22 10.64 -9.62
CA THR A 441 13.95 10.28 -11.01
C THR A 441 12.99 9.09 -11.09
N LEU A 442 13.13 8.12 -10.18
CA LEU A 442 12.25 6.97 -10.11
C LEU A 442 10.83 7.35 -9.65
N VAL A 443 10.70 8.25 -8.67
CA VAL A 443 9.40 8.83 -8.28
C VAL A 443 8.76 9.55 -9.45
N ARG A 444 9.49 10.44 -10.13
CA ARG A 444 8.97 11.20 -11.27
C ARG A 444 8.50 10.27 -12.38
N SER A 445 9.32 9.30 -12.77
CA SER A 445 8.95 8.33 -13.81
C SER A 445 7.76 7.46 -13.42
N THR A 446 7.61 7.11 -12.13
CA THR A 446 6.41 6.41 -11.62
C THR A 446 5.15 7.27 -11.77
N VAL A 447 5.21 8.56 -11.41
CA VAL A 447 4.07 9.49 -11.54
C VAL A 447 3.73 9.77 -13.01
N GLU A 448 4.73 9.85 -13.89
CA GLU A 448 4.54 9.99 -15.34
C GLU A 448 3.88 8.75 -15.95
N ALA A 449 4.36 7.55 -15.58
CA ALA A 449 3.78 6.26 -15.98
C ALA A 449 2.33 6.07 -15.49
N PHE A 450 2.00 6.63 -14.32
CA PHE A 450 0.67 6.56 -13.74
C PHE A 450 -0.39 7.29 -14.58
N GLN A 451 -0.07 8.43 -15.19
CA GLN A 451 -1.07 9.28 -15.86
C GLN A 451 -1.82 8.59 -17.01
N PRO A 452 -1.15 8.00 -18.04
CA PRO A 452 -1.85 7.37 -19.16
C PRO A 452 -2.67 6.15 -18.71
N LEU A 453 -2.17 5.37 -17.76
CA LEU A 453 -2.92 4.24 -17.20
C LEU A 453 -4.19 4.72 -16.48
N ASN A 454 -4.06 5.73 -15.60
CA ASN A 454 -5.21 6.27 -14.89
C ASN A 454 -6.22 6.92 -15.85
N GLU A 455 -5.78 7.61 -16.90
CA GLU A 455 -6.68 8.16 -17.91
C GLU A 455 -7.48 7.06 -18.61
N MET A 456 -6.81 6.01 -19.08
CA MET A 456 -7.45 4.86 -19.73
C MET A 456 -8.46 4.17 -18.81
N LEU A 457 -8.12 3.97 -17.52
CA LEU A 457 -8.99 3.32 -16.53
C LEU A 457 -10.19 4.18 -16.13
N THR A 458 -10.08 5.51 -16.14
CA THR A 458 -11.18 6.42 -15.73
C THR A 458 -12.09 6.81 -16.89
N LYS A 459 -11.66 6.62 -18.14
CA LYS A 459 -12.43 6.87 -19.36
C LYS A 459 -12.42 5.59 -20.23
N PRO A 460 -13.19 4.56 -19.83
CA PRO A 460 -13.24 3.31 -20.59
C PRO A 460 -13.69 3.57 -22.04
N PRO A 461 -13.00 3.02 -23.05
CA PRO A 461 -13.42 3.11 -24.43
C PRO A 461 -14.69 2.27 -24.66
N GLU A 462 -15.53 2.67 -25.61
CA GLU A 462 -16.57 1.79 -26.12
C GLU A 462 -15.93 0.69 -26.97
N LEU A 463 -16.14 -0.58 -26.59
CA LEU A 463 -15.66 -1.74 -27.34
C LEU A 463 -16.80 -2.32 -28.18
N SER A 464 -16.57 -2.46 -29.49
CA SER A 464 -17.57 -2.97 -30.44
C SER A 464 -17.30 -4.40 -30.92
N SER A 465 -16.08 -4.90 -30.78
CA SER A 465 -15.67 -6.23 -31.26
C SER A 465 -14.66 -6.91 -30.32
N LEU A 466 -14.43 -8.21 -30.53
CA LEU A 466 -13.38 -8.94 -29.82
C LEU A 466 -11.97 -8.46 -30.19
N ASP A 467 -11.77 -8.01 -31.42
CA ASP A 467 -10.47 -7.49 -31.86
C ASP A 467 -10.17 -6.15 -31.17
N ASP A 468 -11.17 -5.26 -31.06
CA ASP A 468 -11.05 -4.05 -30.24
C ASP A 468 -10.69 -4.40 -28.78
N LEU A 469 -11.32 -5.43 -28.23
CA LEU A 469 -11.04 -5.89 -26.87
C LEU A 469 -9.61 -6.41 -26.72
N ARG A 470 -9.10 -7.19 -27.68
CA ARG A 470 -7.72 -7.70 -27.66
C ARG A 470 -6.71 -6.57 -27.76
N ASP A 471 -6.91 -5.62 -28.66
CA ASP A 471 -6.04 -4.46 -28.82
C ASP A 471 -5.99 -3.60 -27.56
N ARG A 472 -7.17 -3.36 -26.95
CA ARG A 472 -7.25 -2.60 -25.69
C ARG A 472 -6.68 -3.35 -24.51
N ARG A 473 -6.82 -4.67 -24.44
CA ARG A 473 -6.15 -5.51 -23.45
C ARG A 473 -4.63 -5.39 -23.55
N ASN A 474 -4.08 -5.47 -24.77
CA ASN A 474 -2.64 -5.38 -25.00
C ASN A 474 -2.09 -4.01 -24.58
N GLU A 475 -2.78 -2.93 -24.94
CA GLU A 475 -2.41 -1.58 -24.54
C GLU A 475 -2.48 -1.39 -23.01
N LEU A 476 -3.54 -1.90 -22.38
CA LEU A 476 -3.70 -1.86 -20.93
C LEU A 476 -2.56 -2.60 -20.21
N GLN A 477 -2.20 -3.80 -20.68
CA GLN A 477 -1.10 -4.58 -20.13
C GLN A 477 0.25 -3.87 -20.30
N ARG A 478 0.46 -3.19 -21.44
CA ARG A 478 1.65 -2.37 -21.69
C ARG A 478 1.75 -1.23 -20.69
N LEU A 479 0.68 -0.43 -20.53
CA LEU A 479 0.65 0.70 -19.59
C LEU A 479 0.79 0.23 -18.13
N ALA A 480 0.14 -0.88 -17.76
CA ALA A 480 0.29 -1.49 -16.45
C ALA A 480 1.73 -1.90 -16.16
N THR A 481 2.43 -2.47 -17.16
CA THR A 481 3.85 -2.85 -17.04
C THR A 481 4.75 -1.63 -16.87
N ILE A 482 4.52 -0.56 -17.64
CA ILE A 482 5.28 0.70 -17.56
C ILE A 482 5.15 1.33 -16.16
N LEU A 483 3.99 1.24 -15.50
CA LEU A 483 3.83 1.69 -14.12
C LEU A 483 4.44 0.71 -13.10
N ARG A 484 4.25 -0.59 -13.31
CA ARG A 484 4.71 -1.64 -12.39
C ARG A 484 6.21 -1.57 -12.14
N ASP A 485 7.01 -1.48 -13.18
CA ASP A 485 8.46 -1.63 -13.08
C ASP A 485 9.13 -0.57 -12.17
N PRO A 486 8.87 0.74 -12.34
CA PRO A 486 9.43 1.74 -11.42
C PRO A 486 8.79 1.67 -10.03
N LEU A 487 7.51 1.30 -9.91
CA LEU A 487 6.85 1.11 -8.63
C LEU A 487 7.47 -0.05 -7.82
N LEU A 488 7.78 -1.18 -8.46
CA LEU A 488 8.44 -2.31 -7.80
C LEU A 488 9.83 -1.94 -7.29
N ARG A 489 10.60 -1.17 -8.07
CA ARG A 489 11.92 -0.67 -7.65
C ARG A 489 11.84 0.26 -6.44
N LEU A 490 10.83 1.14 -6.38
CA LEU A 490 10.61 1.98 -5.20
C LEU A 490 10.19 1.18 -3.96
N ARG A 491 9.51 0.05 -4.15
CA ARG A 491 9.02 -0.81 -3.08
C ARG A 491 10.05 -1.84 -2.60
N GLU A 492 11.06 -2.15 -3.41
CA GLU A 492 12.08 -3.15 -3.12
C GLU A 492 12.73 -2.99 -1.73
N PRO A 493 13.13 -1.78 -1.28
CA PRO A 493 13.74 -1.60 0.05
C PRO A 493 12.83 -2.00 1.22
N PHE A 494 11.51 -2.03 1.00
CA PHE A 494 10.50 -2.38 2.01
C PHE A 494 10.09 -3.86 1.95
N GLY A 495 10.58 -4.61 0.96
CA GLY A 495 10.28 -6.03 0.82
C GLY A 495 10.94 -6.87 1.90
N SER A 496 10.24 -7.88 2.42
CA SER A 496 10.73 -8.73 3.52
C SER A 496 12.07 -9.39 3.23
N LYS A 497 12.41 -9.66 1.96
CA LYS A 497 13.73 -10.17 1.57
C LYS A 497 14.84 -9.15 1.84
N HIS A 498 14.65 -7.88 1.46
CA HIS A 498 15.63 -6.83 1.72
C HIS A 498 15.74 -6.53 3.21
N VAL A 499 14.60 -6.48 3.91
CA VAL A 499 14.57 -6.32 5.36
C VAL A 499 15.31 -7.46 6.08
N ALA A 500 15.14 -8.71 5.64
CA ALA A 500 15.86 -9.84 6.24
C ALA A 500 17.39 -9.74 6.05
N ILE A 501 17.86 -9.14 4.95
CA ILE A 501 19.29 -8.89 4.72
C ILE A 501 19.78 -7.81 5.70
N LEU A 502 19.05 -6.71 5.85
CA LEU A 502 19.40 -5.64 6.78
C LEU A 502 19.28 -6.06 8.25
N ALA A 503 18.33 -6.91 8.60
CA ALA A 503 18.14 -7.40 9.97
C ALA A 503 19.15 -8.49 10.37
N ALA A 504 19.94 -8.99 9.42
CA ALA A 504 20.99 -9.96 9.70
C ALA A 504 22.26 -9.26 10.21
N LYS A 505 23.41 -9.94 10.14
CA LYS A 505 24.69 -9.34 10.47
C LYS A 505 25.16 -8.40 9.35
N THR A 506 25.83 -7.31 9.73
CA THR A 506 26.53 -6.39 8.81
C THR A 506 27.28 -7.18 7.73
N PRO A 507 26.95 -7.00 6.44
CA PRO A 507 27.67 -7.65 5.35
C PRO A 507 29.15 -7.27 5.35
N GLU A 508 29.99 -8.19 4.87
CA GLU A 508 31.42 -7.91 4.73
C GLU A 508 31.65 -6.74 3.76
N GLY A 509 32.41 -5.73 4.20
CA GLY A 509 32.70 -4.52 3.42
C GLY A 509 31.67 -3.38 3.55
N VAL A 510 30.57 -3.58 4.27
CA VAL A 510 29.62 -2.50 4.62
C VAL A 510 29.93 -2.01 6.04
N SER A 511 29.93 -0.69 6.26
CA SER A 511 30.10 -0.15 7.61
C SER A 511 28.79 -0.21 8.39
N ASP A 512 28.89 -0.36 9.72
CA ASP A 512 27.72 -0.33 10.61
C ASP A 512 26.95 0.99 10.50
N LEU A 513 27.65 2.08 10.17
CA LEU A 513 27.05 3.40 9.96
C LEU A 513 26.22 3.45 8.67
N ASP A 514 26.73 2.91 7.56
CA ASP A 514 25.98 2.87 6.30
C ASP A 514 24.71 2.02 6.44
N GLU A 515 24.82 0.89 7.14
CA GLU A 515 23.67 0.03 7.46
C GLU A 515 22.65 0.77 8.33
N LEU A 516 23.10 1.48 9.38
CA LEU A 516 22.21 2.27 10.23
C LEU A 516 21.48 3.36 9.45
N VAL A 517 22.18 4.08 8.56
CA VAL A 517 21.58 5.13 7.70
C VAL A 517 20.50 4.54 6.79
N ALA A 518 20.75 3.36 6.20
CA ALA A 518 19.76 2.66 5.39
C ALA A 518 18.52 2.29 6.22
N ILE A 519 18.71 1.71 7.41
CA ILE A 519 17.61 1.34 8.32
C ILE A 519 16.81 2.58 8.77
N ASP A 520 17.48 3.66 9.15
CA ASP A 520 16.82 4.92 9.53
C ASP A 520 15.99 5.52 8.38
N GLY A 521 16.45 5.36 7.13
CA GLY A 521 15.69 5.73 5.94
C GLY A 521 14.34 5.00 5.85
N LEU A 522 14.32 3.69 6.13
CA LEU A 522 13.11 2.88 6.09
C LEU A 522 12.13 3.25 7.22
N PHE A 523 12.64 3.58 8.41
CA PHE A 523 11.80 3.99 9.54
C PHE A 523 11.10 5.34 9.36
N ARG A 524 11.52 6.17 8.40
CA ARG A 524 10.88 7.45 8.09
C ARG A 524 9.59 7.30 7.30
N THR A 525 9.23 6.08 6.89
CA THR A 525 7.99 5.79 6.16
C THR A 525 7.08 4.86 6.97
N PRO A 526 5.78 4.82 6.68
CA PRO A 526 4.90 3.77 7.18
C PRO A 526 4.97 2.50 6.31
N CYS A 527 5.84 2.39 5.30
CA CYS A 527 5.77 1.36 4.25
C CYS A 527 6.22 -0.04 4.69
N LEU A 528 6.92 -0.17 5.82
CA LEU A 528 7.27 -1.46 6.40
C LEU A 528 6.03 -2.16 6.98
N ASN A 529 5.90 -3.46 6.76
CA ASN A 529 4.94 -4.27 7.51
C ASN A 529 5.37 -4.38 8.99
N ALA A 530 4.43 -4.72 9.87
CA ALA A 530 4.61 -4.73 11.32
C ALA A 530 5.74 -5.66 11.78
N ALA A 531 5.81 -6.87 11.21
CA ALA A 531 6.81 -7.87 11.57
C ALA A 531 8.23 -7.42 11.19
N ASP A 532 8.39 -6.86 10.00
CA ASP A 532 9.67 -6.38 9.48
C ASP A 532 10.10 -5.07 10.16
N ARG A 533 9.14 -4.21 10.52
CA ARG A 533 9.39 -3.01 11.34
C ARG A 533 9.99 -3.38 12.70
N LEU A 534 9.47 -4.42 13.37
CA LEU A 534 10.01 -4.90 14.64
C LEU A 534 11.46 -5.42 14.48
N LYS A 535 11.72 -6.26 13.48
CA LYS A 535 13.06 -6.82 13.23
C LYS A 535 14.10 -5.72 12.99
N LEU A 536 13.77 -4.75 12.13
CA LEU A 536 14.68 -3.63 11.86
C LEU A 536 14.87 -2.75 13.08
N TRP A 537 13.87 -2.62 13.95
CA TRP A 537 14.01 -1.81 15.16
C TRP A 537 15.05 -2.45 16.10
N GLN A 538 14.99 -3.76 16.29
CA GLN A 538 15.97 -4.49 17.11
C GLN A 538 17.39 -4.29 16.57
N ARG A 539 17.57 -4.52 15.27
CA ARG A 539 18.85 -4.33 14.60
C ARG A 539 19.37 -2.90 14.70
N ARG A 540 18.48 -1.92 14.52
CA ARG A 540 18.79 -0.51 14.68
C ARG A 540 19.33 -0.20 16.08
N GLN A 541 18.67 -0.71 17.13
CA GLN A 541 19.10 -0.49 18.51
C GLN A 541 20.51 -1.06 18.78
N GLU A 542 20.79 -2.26 18.26
CA GLU A 542 22.13 -2.83 18.37
C GLU A 542 23.20 -1.94 17.73
N LEU A 543 22.93 -1.43 16.52
CA LEU A 543 23.85 -0.56 15.79
C LEU A 543 24.02 0.80 16.47
N THR A 544 22.94 1.45 16.92
CA THR A 544 23.03 2.75 17.59
C THR A 544 23.80 2.66 18.90
N GLN A 545 23.57 1.62 19.70
CA GLN A 545 24.30 1.39 20.95
C GLN A 545 25.77 1.10 20.69
N LYS A 546 26.08 0.28 19.68
CA LYS A 546 27.46 -0.03 19.31
C LYS A 546 28.21 1.23 18.91
N LEU A 547 27.68 2.03 17.99
CA LEU A 547 28.32 3.26 17.52
C LEU A 547 28.46 4.31 18.64
N LEU A 548 27.45 4.41 19.52
CA LEU A 548 27.51 5.28 20.68
C LEU A 548 28.62 4.83 21.65
N GLN A 549 28.71 3.53 21.93
CA GLN A 549 29.74 2.97 22.80
C GLN A 549 31.14 3.21 22.22
N GLU A 550 31.32 3.00 20.91
CA GLU A 550 32.58 3.28 20.23
C GLU A 550 32.98 4.76 20.34
N THR A 551 32.02 5.67 20.16
CA THR A 551 32.25 7.11 20.33
C THR A 551 32.65 7.43 21.78
N HIS A 552 31.96 6.83 22.75
CA HIS A 552 32.23 7.03 24.16
C HIS A 552 33.61 6.49 24.58
N GLU A 553 34.05 5.35 24.03
CA GLU A 553 35.40 4.82 24.29
C GLU A 553 36.49 5.66 23.63
N GLN A 554 36.26 6.18 22.42
CA GLN A 554 37.16 7.19 21.84
C GLN A 554 37.23 8.42 22.74
N ASP A 555 36.11 8.83 23.32
CA ASP A 555 36.07 10.00 24.17
C ASP A 555 36.91 9.81 25.44
N LYS A 556 36.78 8.67 26.11
CA LYS A 556 37.63 8.26 27.25
C LYS A 556 39.12 8.22 26.92
N VAL A 557 39.48 7.82 25.71
CA VAL A 557 40.88 7.73 25.28
C VAL A 557 41.49 9.12 25.15
N ASP A 558 40.75 10.09 24.61
CA ASP A 558 41.17 11.48 24.51
C ASP A 558 41.23 12.17 25.88
N ASP A 559 40.27 11.82 26.75
CA ASP A 559 40.14 12.32 28.11
C ASP A 559 41.19 11.74 29.09
N ASP A 560 42.01 10.77 28.66
CA ASP A 560 43.09 10.21 29.48
C ASP A 560 44.23 11.23 29.64
N PRO A 561 44.47 11.76 30.86
CA PRO A 561 45.48 12.78 31.09
C PRO A 561 46.91 12.28 30.79
N LYS A 562 47.12 10.96 30.66
CA LYS A 562 48.43 10.39 30.26
C LYS A 562 48.66 10.41 28.75
N LYS A 563 47.60 10.50 27.95
CA LYS A 563 47.66 10.50 26.48
C LYS A 563 47.66 11.91 25.91
N GLY A 564 47.03 12.86 26.60
CA GLY A 564 47.12 14.30 26.31
C GLY A 564 46.69 14.69 24.90
N LYS A 565 45.74 13.97 24.29
CA LYS A 565 45.26 14.24 22.94
C LYS A 565 43.83 14.75 22.98
N ALA A 566 43.67 16.06 22.79
CA ALA A 566 42.36 16.65 22.53
C ALA A 566 41.75 16.06 21.25
N THR A 567 40.42 15.98 21.21
CA THR A 567 39.69 15.62 19.98
C THR A 567 40.06 16.61 18.87
N LYS A 568 40.38 16.07 17.69
CA LYS A 568 40.65 16.90 16.50
C LYS A 568 39.48 17.85 16.24
N SER A 569 39.77 19.14 16.14
CA SER A 569 38.79 20.15 15.75
C SER A 569 38.22 19.87 14.36
N PRO A 570 36.92 20.16 14.13
CA PRO A 570 36.29 19.94 12.85
C PRO A 570 36.83 20.94 11.81
N ASP A 571 36.75 20.58 10.54
CA ASP A 571 37.11 21.49 9.46
C ASP A 571 36.14 22.70 9.45
N ARG A 572 36.64 23.88 9.05
CA ARG A 572 35.79 25.07 8.95
C ARG A 572 34.68 24.85 7.93
N VAL A 573 33.45 25.15 8.31
CA VAL A 573 32.29 25.04 7.43
C VAL A 573 32.38 26.06 6.31
N ASP A 574 32.36 25.59 5.06
CA ASP A 574 32.15 26.45 3.90
C ASP A 574 30.68 26.87 3.84
N VAL A 575 30.40 28.06 4.40
CA VAL A 575 29.06 28.65 4.46
C VAL A 575 28.43 28.79 3.07
N LYS A 576 29.21 29.13 2.03
CA LYS A 576 28.67 29.29 0.67
C LYS A 576 28.20 27.95 0.10
N ALA A 577 29.02 26.91 0.24
CA ALA A 577 28.65 25.56 -0.17
C ALA A 577 27.47 25.01 0.65
N ALA A 578 27.42 25.30 1.95
CA ALA A 578 26.31 24.92 2.83
C ALA A 578 24.99 25.58 2.38
N SER A 579 24.96 26.90 2.18
CA SER A 579 23.76 27.59 1.70
C SER A 579 23.36 27.18 0.28
N GLN A 580 24.30 26.77 -0.58
CA GLN A 580 23.97 26.15 -1.88
C GLN A 580 23.25 24.80 -1.72
N ARG A 581 23.73 23.93 -0.83
CA ARG A 581 23.07 22.64 -0.52
C ARG A 581 21.67 22.84 0.05
N VAL A 582 21.47 23.84 0.92
CA VAL A 582 20.14 24.18 1.46
C VAL A 582 19.16 24.55 0.34
N ARG A 583 19.60 25.33 -0.66
CA ARG A 583 18.79 25.68 -1.84
C ARG A 583 18.47 24.46 -2.71
N GLN A 584 19.43 23.58 -2.95
CA GLN A 584 19.21 22.32 -3.68
C GLN A 584 18.17 21.44 -2.97
N ARG A 585 18.24 21.33 -1.64
CA ARG A 585 17.26 20.61 -0.83
C ARG A 585 15.86 21.24 -0.92
N ALA A 586 15.77 22.57 -0.98
CA ALA A 586 14.49 23.27 -1.18
C ALA A 586 13.88 22.95 -2.55
N ALA A 587 14.67 23.01 -3.62
CA ALA A 587 14.25 22.64 -4.97
C ALA A 587 13.75 21.20 -5.05
N ARG A 588 14.52 20.26 -4.48
CA ARG A 588 14.15 18.85 -4.34
C ARG A 588 12.78 18.68 -3.67
N ARG A 589 12.58 19.30 -2.51
CA ARG A 589 11.30 19.21 -1.77
C ARG A 589 10.13 19.79 -2.55
N ALA A 590 10.33 20.89 -3.28
CA ALA A 590 9.32 21.48 -4.13
C ALA A 590 8.94 20.53 -5.30
N ASN A 591 9.93 19.92 -5.95
CA ASN A 591 9.70 18.94 -7.02
C ASN A 591 8.99 17.66 -6.53
N LEU A 592 9.31 17.17 -5.34
CA LEU A 592 8.60 16.03 -4.74
C LEU A 592 7.15 16.38 -4.39
N ALA A 593 6.89 17.60 -3.91
CA ALA A 593 5.53 18.09 -3.69
C ALA A 593 4.75 18.20 -5.03
N LEU A 594 5.41 18.69 -6.09
CA LEU A 594 4.84 18.75 -7.43
C LEU A 594 4.43 17.35 -7.93
N SER A 595 5.28 16.34 -7.72
CA SER A 595 4.97 14.93 -8.03
C SER A 595 3.72 14.43 -7.29
N LEU A 596 3.54 14.77 -6.01
CA LEU A 596 2.30 14.46 -5.27
C LEU A 596 1.09 15.16 -5.88
N PHE A 597 1.20 16.45 -6.22
CA PHE A 597 0.10 17.19 -6.84
C PHE A 597 -0.28 16.64 -8.21
N ARG A 598 0.71 16.23 -9.03
CA ARG A 598 0.46 15.52 -10.29
C ARG A 598 -0.21 14.16 -10.05
N LEU A 599 0.22 13.41 -9.03
CA LEU A 599 -0.42 12.15 -8.66
C LEU A 599 -1.89 12.36 -8.27
N GLY A 600 -2.19 13.37 -7.46
CA GLY A 600 -3.56 13.70 -7.03
C GLY A 600 -4.44 14.39 -8.07
N GLY A 601 -3.86 14.87 -9.18
CA GLY A 601 -4.60 15.56 -10.24
C GLY A 601 -4.96 17.01 -9.90
N PHE A 602 -4.04 17.75 -9.27
CA PHE A 602 -4.22 19.18 -8.99
C PHE A 602 -4.31 20.01 -10.29
N ASP A 603 -5.33 20.85 -10.41
CA ASP A 603 -5.67 21.53 -11.68
C ASP A 603 -4.60 22.55 -12.13
N LYS A 604 -3.82 23.13 -11.20
CA LYS A 604 -2.82 24.18 -11.48
C LYS A 604 -1.38 23.68 -11.45
N VAL A 605 -1.19 22.36 -11.59
CA VAL A 605 0.13 21.74 -11.39
C VAL A 605 1.17 22.21 -12.40
N GLU A 606 0.77 22.52 -13.63
CA GLU A 606 1.71 22.99 -14.66
C GLU A 606 2.10 24.46 -14.51
N ASP A 607 1.24 25.29 -13.91
CA ASP A 607 1.60 26.66 -13.57
C ASP A 607 2.62 26.66 -12.43
N LEU A 608 2.38 25.86 -11.38
CA LEU A 608 3.32 25.67 -10.29
C LEU A 608 4.66 25.10 -10.76
N ASN A 609 4.66 24.15 -11.70
CA ASN A 609 5.89 23.60 -12.28
C ASN A 609 6.76 24.68 -12.92
N LYS A 610 6.14 25.65 -13.63
CA LYS A 610 6.86 26.78 -14.23
C LYS A 610 7.44 27.70 -13.15
N GLU A 611 6.66 28.00 -12.10
CA GLU A 611 7.11 28.82 -10.96
C GLU A 611 8.33 28.20 -10.27
N ILE A 612 8.24 26.93 -9.87
CA ILE A 612 9.34 26.18 -9.23
C ILE A 612 10.59 26.15 -10.14
N THR A 613 10.41 25.91 -11.43
CA THR A 613 11.53 25.88 -12.40
C THR A 613 12.22 27.24 -12.50
N GLN A 614 11.46 28.33 -12.52
CA GLN A 614 11.99 29.70 -12.54
C GLN A 614 12.74 30.03 -11.24
N THR A 615 12.17 29.67 -10.08
CA THR A 615 12.81 29.85 -8.77
C THR A 615 14.12 29.07 -8.68
N ALA A 616 14.15 27.83 -9.19
CA ALA A 616 15.36 26.99 -9.21
C ALA A 616 16.46 27.52 -10.14
N ALA A 617 16.09 28.13 -11.27
CA ALA A 617 17.06 28.72 -12.22
C ALA A 617 17.71 30.02 -11.69
N ASN A 618 17.06 30.70 -10.74
CA ASN A 618 17.57 31.94 -10.16
C ASN A 618 18.45 31.67 -8.93
N SER A 619 19.72 32.09 -8.97
CA SER A 619 20.62 32.00 -7.82
C SER A 619 20.12 32.77 -6.58
N ALA A 620 19.25 33.76 -6.74
CA ALA A 620 18.57 34.48 -5.67
C ALA A 620 17.09 34.07 -5.49
N GLY A 621 16.71 32.87 -5.95
CA GLY A 621 15.33 32.37 -5.88
C GLY A 621 14.76 32.40 -4.46
N ASP A 622 13.54 32.91 -4.32
CA ASP A 622 12.84 33.06 -3.05
C ASP A 622 12.08 31.77 -2.69
N TRP A 623 12.82 30.80 -2.14
CA TRP A 623 12.26 29.54 -1.65
C TRP A 623 11.29 29.69 -0.46
N TYR A 624 11.25 30.86 0.18
CA TYR A 624 10.29 31.13 1.25
C TYR A 624 8.92 31.47 0.66
N SER A 625 8.87 32.35 -0.33
CA SER A 625 7.63 32.61 -1.10
C SER A 625 7.12 31.33 -1.77
N GLU A 626 8.02 30.52 -2.34
CA GLU A 626 7.67 29.23 -2.92
C GLU A 626 7.07 28.28 -1.86
N GLY A 627 7.66 28.23 -0.68
CA GLY A 627 7.14 27.46 0.46
C GLY A 627 5.74 27.92 0.89
N ASP A 628 5.49 29.22 0.97
CA ASP A 628 4.17 29.76 1.29
C ASP A 628 3.12 29.40 0.22
N THR A 629 3.49 29.45 -1.06
CA THR A 629 2.62 28.99 -2.15
C THR A 629 2.24 27.51 -1.98
N LEU A 630 3.21 26.64 -1.69
CA LEU A 630 2.93 25.22 -1.44
C LEU A 630 2.02 25.03 -0.23
N ARG A 631 2.27 25.74 0.87
CA ARG A 631 1.41 25.70 2.06
C ARG A 631 -0.04 26.08 1.75
N ARG A 632 -0.25 27.16 0.99
CA ARG A 632 -1.60 27.58 0.53
C ARG A 632 -2.26 26.53 -0.37
N ILE A 633 -1.49 25.84 -1.21
CA ILE A 633 -2.02 24.74 -2.02
C ILE A 633 -2.52 23.61 -1.12
N TRP A 634 -1.71 23.18 -0.15
CA TRP A 634 -2.06 22.12 0.80
C TRP A 634 -3.26 22.48 1.68
N ALA A 635 -3.26 23.68 2.25
CA ALA A 635 -4.24 24.13 3.22
C ALA A 635 -5.58 24.53 2.60
N ASP A 636 -5.56 25.17 1.42
CA ASP A 636 -6.73 25.83 0.85
C ASP A 636 -7.12 25.24 -0.52
N GLN A 637 -6.18 25.24 -1.48
CA GLN A 637 -6.55 24.94 -2.88
C GLN A 637 -6.90 23.48 -3.13
N LEU A 638 -6.23 22.52 -2.49
CA LEU A 638 -6.57 21.10 -2.62
C LEU A 638 -7.93 20.78 -1.96
N PRO A 639 -8.22 21.23 -0.71
CA PRO A 639 -9.57 21.10 -0.15
C PRO A 639 -10.66 21.77 -0.99
N ASP A 640 -10.41 22.96 -1.54
CA ASP A 640 -11.35 23.65 -2.42
C ASP A 640 -11.61 22.87 -3.71
N GLN A 641 -10.56 22.39 -4.38
CA GLN A 641 -10.70 21.56 -5.57
C GLN A 641 -11.49 20.29 -5.26
N PHE A 642 -11.18 19.64 -4.14
CA PHE A 642 -11.89 18.45 -3.69
C PHE A 642 -13.39 18.71 -3.47
N GLN A 643 -13.74 19.80 -2.77
CA GLN A 643 -15.14 20.20 -2.59
C GLN A 643 -15.84 20.51 -3.91
N ARG A 644 -15.16 21.16 -4.86
CA ARG A 644 -15.71 21.39 -6.22
C ARG A 644 -15.97 20.07 -6.96
N LEU A 645 -15.08 19.09 -6.84
CA LEU A 645 -15.25 17.77 -7.48
C LEU A 645 -16.43 17.00 -6.89
N LEU A 646 -16.61 17.03 -5.56
CA LEU A 646 -17.77 16.45 -4.89
C LEU A 646 -19.08 17.12 -5.33
N LYS A 647 -19.13 18.47 -5.36
CA LYS A 647 -20.31 19.22 -5.85
C LYS A 647 -20.67 18.85 -7.29
N LYS A 648 -19.67 18.60 -8.14
CA LYS A 648 -19.84 18.14 -9.54
C LYS A 648 -20.11 16.64 -9.66
N ARG A 649 -20.14 15.88 -8.56
CA ARG A 649 -20.26 14.41 -8.53
C ARG A 649 -19.18 13.69 -9.36
N ASN A 650 -18.00 14.30 -9.51
CA ASN A 650 -16.86 13.66 -10.16
C ASN A 650 -16.11 12.78 -9.14
N LEU A 651 -16.74 11.65 -8.79
CA LEU A 651 -16.22 10.71 -7.80
C LEU A 651 -14.83 10.15 -8.16
N PRO A 652 -14.52 9.79 -9.43
CA PRO A 652 -13.18 9.30 -9.77
C PRO A 652 -12.07 10.31 -9.49
N ALA A 653 -12.27 11.59 -9.87
CA ALA A 653 -11.28 12.63 -9.61
C ALA A 653 -11.21 13.01 -8.12
N ALA A 654 -12.36 13.06 -7.43
CA ALA A 654 -12.39 13.33 -5.99
C ALA A 654 -11.69 12.20 -5.20
N GLY A 655 -11.96 10.93 -5.54
CA GLY A 655 -11.31 9.76 -4.97
C GLY A 655 -9.79 9.80 -5.18
N ARG A 656 -9.33 10.06 -6.40
CA ARG A 656 -7.90 10.26 -6.71
C ARG A 656 -7.26 11.36 -5.86
N LEU A 657 -7.88 12.54 -5.79
CA LEU A 657 -7.36 13.67 -5.03
C LEU A 657 -7.33 13.38 -3.51
N SER A 658 -8.25 12.55 -3.01
CA SER A 658 -8.35 12.23 -1.58
C SER A 658 -7.11 11.53 -1.01
N HIS A 659 -6.35 10.79 -1.84
CA HIS A 659 -5.12 10.10 -1.43
C HIS A 659 -4.00 11.05 -1.02
N ILE A 660 -3.97 12.26 -1.58
CA ILE A 660 -2.90 13.23 -1.32
C ILE A 660 -3.31 14.32 -0.33
N LEU A 661 -4.54 14.33 0.18
CA LEU A 661 -4.96 15.33 1.15
C LEU A 661 -4.29 15.09 2.51
N ASP A 662 -4.06 16.15 3.28
CA ASP A 662 -3.49 16.02 4.62
C ASP A 662 -4.39 15.10 5.49
N PRO A 663 -3.81 14.06 6.14
CA PRO A 663 -4.58 13.12 6.95
C PRO A 663 -5.17 13.79 8.20
N PHE A 664 -4.66 14.94 8.64
CA PHE A 664 -5.12 15.76 9.77
C PHE A 664 -5.93 16.98 9.39
N ALA A 665 -6.22 17.24 8.11
CA ALA A 665 -7.14 18.31 7.72
C ALA A 665 -8.52 18.08 8.38
N LYS A 666 -8.83 18.82 9.45
CA LYS A 666 -10.02 18.63 10.31
C LYS A 666 -11.16 19.61 10.03
N GLU A 667 -10.98 20.63 9.20
CA GLU A 667 -11.94 21.74 9.06
C GLU A 667 -12.47 21.86 7.62
N GLY A 668 -13.79 21.97 7.45
CA GLY A 668 -14.44 22.27 6.16
C GLY A 668 -14.66 21.10 5.19
N LEU A 669 -14.05 19.94 5.44
CA LEU A 669 -14.34 18.70 4.71
C LEU A 669 -15.35 17.89 5.52
N ASP A 670 -16.64 18.18 5.32
CA ASP A 670 -17.83 17.58 5.98
C ASP A 670 -18.00 16.05 5.77
N LEU A 671 -16.91 15.35 5.46
CA LEU A 671 -16.79 13.91 5.19
C LEU A 671 -16.46 13.09 6.44
N PHE A 672 -15.91 13.70 7.48
CA PHE A 672 -15.38 12.95 8.62
C PHE A 672 -16.45 12.43 9.58
N GLY A 673 -17.71 12.88 9.49
CA GLY A 673 -18.80 12.32 10.30
C GLY A 673 -19.38 11.02 9.76
N ASP A 674 -19.35 10.82 8.44
CA ASP A 674 -19.98 9.68 7.77
C ASP A 674 -19.06 9.11 6.67
N PRO A 675 -18.46 7.92 6.87
CA PRO A 675 -17.62 7.24 5.88
C PRO A 675 -18.30 7.05 4.53
N ARG A 676 -19.63 7.02 4.46
CA ARG A 676 -20.40 6.93 3.21
C ARG A 676 -20.31 8.18 2.34
N ARG A 677 -19.76 9.27 2.87
CA ARG A 677 -19.46 10.47 2.09
C ARG A 677 -18.10 10.38 1.38
N ASP A 678 -17.27 9.37 1.67
CA ASP A 678 -16.00 9.16 0.98
C ASP A 678 -16.24 8.88 -0.52
N PRO A 679 -15.63 9.65 -1.44
CA PRO A 679 -15.87 9.50 -2.87
C PRO A 679 -15.39 8.16 -3.44
N ALA A 680 -14.34 7.55 -2.88
CA ALA A 680 -13.86 6.24 -3.32
C ALA A 680 -14.88 5.15 -2.95
N LEU A 681 -15.42 5.20 -1.73
CA LEU A 681 -16.48 4.30 -1.30
C LEU A 681 -17.76 4.49 -2.12
N GLN A 682 -18.18 5.74 -2.35
CA GLN A 682 -19.35 6.03 -3.19
C GLN A 682 -19.19 5.51 -4.61
N LEU A 683 -17.99 5.66 -5.18
CA LEU A 683 -17.68 5.15 -6.51
C LEU A 683 -17.78 3.63 -6.54
N HIS A 684 -17.12 2.95 -5.60
CA HIS A 684 -17.14 1.50 -5.49
C HIS A 684 -18.58 0.95 -5.32
N LEU A 685 -19.38 1.56 -4.44
CA LEU A 685 -20.79 1.18 -4.25
C LEU A 685 -21.62 1.40 -5.51
N ARG A 686 -21.38 2.51 -6.24
CA ARG A 686 -22.06 2.79 -7.51
C ARG A 686 -21.75 1.75 -8.56
N GLU A 687 -20.48 1.36 -8.70
CA GLU A 687 -20.03 0.36 -9.66
C GLU A 687 -20.56 -1.04 -9.30
N THR A 688 -20.50 -1.39 -8.01
CA THR A 688 -21.05 -2.65 -7.50
C THR A 688 -22.56 -2.75 -7.76
N ARG A 689 -23.33 -1.69 -7.48
CA ARG A 689 -24.76 -1.63 -7.80
C ARG A 689 -25.03 -1.73 -9.30
N ALA A 690 -24.17 -1.15 -10.13
CA ALA A 690 -24.30 -1.26 -11.59
C ALA A 690 -24.12 -2.72 -12.06
N VAL A 691 -23.19 -3.48 -11.46
CA VAL A 691 -23.05 -4.93 -11.72
C VAL A 691 -24.28 -5.69 -11.26
N TRP A 692 -24.81 -5.40 -10.07
CA TRP A 692 -26.04 -6.07 -9.59
C TRP A 692 -27.25 -5.75 -10.47
N GLN A 693 -27.40 -4.50 -10.93
CA GLN A 693 -28.45 -4.15 -11.88
C GLN A 693 -28.27 -4.91 -13.20
N TRP A 694 -27.04 -4.97 -13.72
CA TRP A 694 -26.75 -5.72 -14.93
C TRP A 694 -27.04 -7.22 -14.79
N LEU A 695 -26.67 -7.82 -13.64
CA LEU A 695 -27.01 -9.21 -13.33
C LEU A 695 -28.53 -9.41 -13.26
N ALA A 696 -29.26 -8.50 -12.60
CA ALA A 696 -30.72 -8.56 -12.54
C ALA A 696 -31.35 -8.56 -13.94
N ASP A 697 -30.92 -7.64 -14.80
CA ASP A 697 -31.40 -7.54 -16.18
C ASP A 697 -31.09 -8.81 -16.98
N ARG A 698 -29.88 -9.35 -16.81
CA ARG A 698 -29.43 -10.59 -17.44
C ARG A 698 -30.25 -11.80 -16.99
N PHE A 699 -30.37 -12.04 -15.69
CA PHE A 699 -31.17 -13.16 -15.15
C PHE A 699 -32.63 -13.04 -15.59
N GLN A 700 -33.17 -11.81 -15.68
CA GLN A 700 -34.51 -11.61 -16.22
C GLN A 700 -34.62 -11.97 -17.71
N ALA A 701 -33.61 -11.65 -18.52
CA ALA A 701 -33.57 -12.00 -19.93
C ALA A 701 -33.48 -13.54 -20.13
N GLU A 702 -32.63 -14.22 -19.36
CA GLU A 702 -32.53 -15.69 -19.36
C GLU A 702 -33.85 -16.35 -18.97
N GLY A 703 -34.53 -15.85 -17.93
CA GLY A 703 -35.83 -16.39 -17.53
C GLY A 703 -36.90 -16.25 -18.61
N ARG A 704 -36.82 -15.21 -19.47
CA ARG A 704 -37.76 -15.02 -20.59
C ARG A 704 -37.42 -15.90 -21.79
N SER A 705 -36.14 -16.12 -22.10
CA SER A 705 -35.73 -16.91 -23.28
C SER A 705 -36.08 -18.38 -23.14
N LEU A 706 -36.07 -18.91 -21.91
CA LEU A 706 -36.35 -20.33 -21.66
C LEU A 706 -37.83 -20.71 -21.81
N ALA A 707 -38.78 -19.76 -21.75
CA ALA A 707 -40.23 -19.96 -21.98
C ALA A 707 -40.92 -21.13 -21.23
N GLU A 708 -40.25 -21.79 -20.29
CA GLU A 708 -40.74 -22.96 -19.56
C GLU A 708 -41.24 -22.57 -18.16
N PRO A 709 -42.53 -22.76 -17.84
CA PRO A 709 -43.03 -22.71 -16.47
C PRO A 709 -42.38 -23.83 -15.65
N GLY A 710 -41.80 -23.51 -14.48
CA GLY A 710 -41.24 -24.52 -13.57
C GLY A 710 -40.02 -24.04 -12.80
N VAL A 711 -39.26 -25.01 -12.27
CA VAL A 711 -38.11 -24.79 -11.36
C VAL A 711 -37.04 -23.87 -11.98
N TYR A 712 -36.81 -23.95 -13.29
CA TYR A 712 -35.83 -23.12 -14.00
C TYR A 712 -36.26 -21.65 -14.08
N GLY A 713 -37.45 -21.37 -14.61
CA GLY A 713 -38.00 -20.01 -14.68
C GLY A 713 -38.08 -19.34 -13.31
N ASP A 714 -38.48 -20.11 -12.29
CA ASP A 714 -38.54 -19.66 -10.90
C ASP A 714 -37.17 -19.24 -10.35
N PHE A 715 -36.10 -19.99 -10.66
CA PHE A 715 -34.73 -19.62 -10.26
C PHE A 715 -34.32 -18.29 -10.88
N TYR A 716 -34.39 -18.16 -12.21
CA TYR A 716 -33.97 -16.94 -12.91
C TYR A 716 -34.76 -15.71 -12.44
N GLN A 717 -36.07 -15.86 -12.22
CA GLN A 717 -36.92 -14.78 -11.74
C GLN A 717 -36.58 -14.38 -10.29
N LYS A 718 -36.42 -15.34 -9.37
CA LYS A 718 -36.06 -15.05 -7.96
C LYS A 718 -34.67 -14.42 -7.86
N THR A 719 -33.70 -14.93 -8.61
CA THR A 719 -32.35 -14.41 -8.66
C THR A 719 -32.31 -12.98 -9.22
N ALA A 720 -33.07 -12.71 -10.29
CA ALA A 720 -33.20 -11.35 -10.82
C ALA A 720 -33.80 -10.38 -9.79
N GLN A 721 -34.84 -10.80 -9.07
CA GLN A 721 -35.47 -9.99 -8.00
C GLN A 721 -34.51 -9.73 -6.84
N GLU A 722 -33.70 -10.71 -6.45
CA GLU A 722 -32.68 -10.54 -5.42
C GLU A 722 -31.64 -9.50 -5.84
N TYR A 723 -31.00 -9.66 -7.00
CA TYR A 723 -30.02 -8.69 -7.48
C TYR A 723 -30.63 -7.29 -7.66
N GLN A 724 -31.89 -7.20 -8.11
CA GLN A 724 -32.60 -5.92 -8.21
C GLN A 724 -32.82 -5.27 -6.85
N ARG A 725 -33.04 -6.04 -5.78
CA ARG A 725 -33.15 -5.53 -4.41
C ARG A 725 -31.83 -4.92 -3.94
N TYR A 726 -30.70 -5.55 -4.24
CA TYR A 726 -29.37 -5.05 -3.86
C TYR A 726 -28.93 -3.85 -4.72
N ALA A 727 -29.37 -3.78 -5.97
CA ALA A 727 -29.07 -2.67 -6.87
C ALA A 727 -29.73 -1.34 -6.46
N ARG A 728 -30.87 -1.39 -5.76
CA ARG A 728 -31.61 -0.24 -5.21
C ARG A 728 -30.97 0.26 -3.93
#